data_AF-A0AAV6D6H8-F1
#
_entry.id   AF-A0AAV6D6H8-F1
#
_cell.length_a   1.000
_cell.length_b   1.000
_cell.length_c   1.000
_cell.angle_alpha   90.00
_cell.angle_beta   90.00
_cell.angle_gamma   90.00
#
_symmetry.space_group_name_H-M   'P 1'
#
loop_
_entity.id
_entity.type
_entity.pdbx_description
1 polymer ?
#
loop_
_entity_poly.entity_id
_entity_poly.type
_entity_poly.pdbx_seq_one_letter_code
_entity_poly.pdbx_strand_id
1 'polypeptide(L)'
;MYWLQALDIKLFHFINGSLSNPLFDWLMPILSGGNGVMQIFVPAAITATLAAIFFGNTKIRLCALMMFLVVALGDPLIVNTIKHAVARSRPCITLPDVIERLGCSQSGSMPSAHAANWFAVTMVAFLFYRRSLWFMLPMALGVSFSRVYNGVHYPSDVLAGAILGAGYAAAFVIGLQTAWNFIGRNWFSTWHARLPLLLNPDCGIKEEKPDVPESKSGTTKFFNSQIRNPKSEIEWLRLGYVFIFVGLIGRWIYLASGTIELSQDEAYQWTWSKHLALSYYSKPPGIALIQFAGTHLFGDTQFGVRFFSPLFAGIASFLLLRFFAREIGARPSFALLIIATATPLLGVGAILMTIDPPLVLCWTLAMVAGWRAAQPDGKMRHWLIVGLAMGLGFLCKYTAAYQIICWIIFFVLAPASRIHLRKPGPWLALIIFLACTLPVVVWNSQHGWITAHHVASNAGLGSQWKIRTLDFLLAEFALLNPIFFIGMMWAMIAFWKFRRERPLWLYFFCMGAPVFFGHLLWSFHSRIQPNWIAPSILPMFCLMVAYWNEKFRSGWRWAKPIFTFGVALGIFALAIMYQSNLIAKLTGQLLPGEKDPSRRVRAWKEAAALAETEREKLEQPGKPAFILCSHYGITGLFSFYSPKAKAALQTEPLVYPAGSDEPDNQFYFWPEYNYREHRKGQNAIYVTEIDLYRIDNDWLWKWLAHQSLNRTRPPSKPLPPRIAQEFESVTDLGEHDFMIGNRVFHREHMWACYNLK
;
A
#
# COMPACT_ATOMS: atom_id res chain seq x y z
N MET A 1 47.95 13.44 -8.72
CA MET A 1 47.07 12.88 -7.66
C MET A 1 47.81 12.10 -6.58
N TYR A 2 48.97 11.49 -6.85
CA TYR A 2 49.76 10.76 -5.83
C TYR A 2 50.10 11.56 -4.55
N TRP A 3 50.38 12.86 -4.67
CA TRP A 3 50.71 13.69 -3.51
C TRP A 3 49.53 13.87 -2.53
N LEU A 4 48.27 13.91 -3.02
CA LEU A 4 47.07 14.00 -2.18
C LEU A 4 46.87 12.72 -1.38
N GLN A 5 47.04 11.56 -2.01
CA GLN A 5 46.94 10.27 -1.35
C GLN A 5 48.04 10.09 -0.30
N ALA A 6 49.28 10.49 -0.62
CA ALA A 6 50.39 10.44 0.32
C ALA A 6 50.16 11.36 1.53
N LEU A 7 49.62 12.56 1.31
CA LEU A 7 49.27 13.49 2.38
C LEU A 7 48.16 12.91 3.28
N ASP A 8 47.12 12.34 2.68
CA ASP A 8 45.96 11.78 3.38
C ASP A 8 46.36 10.57 4.25
N ILE A 9 47.27 9.72 3.77
CA ILE A 9 47.86 8.61 4.52
C ILE A 9 48.76 9.12 5.66
N LYS A 10 49.61 10.11 5.41
CA LYS A 10 50.48 10.71 6.45
C LYS A 10 49.64 11.33 7.59
N LEU A 11 48.62 12.10 7.24
CA LEU A 11 47.69 12.68 8.21
C LEU A 11 46.91 11.61 8.96
N PHE A 12 46.50 10.54 8.27
CA PHE A 12 45.85 9.39 8.92
C PHE A 12 46.76 8.75 9.96
N HIS A 13 48.02 8.41 9.63
CA HIS A 13 48.94 7.78 10.60
C HIS A 13 49.28 8.70 11.77
N PHE A 14 49.40 10.01 11.53
CA PHE A 14 49.57 10.98 12.60
C PHE A 14 48.39 10.96 13.58
N ILE A 15 47.16 10.93 13.08
CA ILE A 15 45.95 10.96 13.94
C ILE A 15 45.67 9.60 14.60
N ASN A 16 45.73 8.50 13.85
CA ASN A 16 45.40 7.16 14.35
C ASN A 16 46.51 6.57 15.24
N GLY A 17 47.77 6.83 14.89
CA GLY A 17 48.95 6.33 15.59
C GLY A 17 49.56 7.35 16.56
N SER A 18 50.11 8.46 16.04
CA SER A 18 50.91 9.38 16.85
C SER A 18 50.13 10.13 17.95
N LEU A 19 48.81 10.33 17.77
CA LEU A 19 47.94 10.94 18.79
C LEU A 19 47.29 9.90 19.73
N SER A 20 47.66 8.62 19.64
CA SER A 20 47.10 7.56 20.49
C SER A 20 47.42 7.82 21.96
N ASN A 21 46.42 7.82 22.84
CA ASN A 21 46.59 8.02 24.27
C ASN A 21 45.36 7.50 25.05
N PRO A 22 45.53 7.13 26.34
CA PRO A 22 44.44 6.49 27.11
C PRO A 22 43.13 7.27 27.17
N LEU A 23 43.19 8.61 27.19
CA LEU A 23 41.99 9.45 27.22
C LEU A 23 41.23 9.39 25.89
N PHE A 24 41.93 9.54 24.77
CA PHE A 24 41.31 9.49 23.44
C PHE A 24 40.90 8.06 23.04
N ASP A 25 41.63 7.05 23.49
CA ASP A 25 41.26 5.65 23.30
C ASP A 25 39.92 5.32 23.98
N TRP A 26 39.61 5.97 25.10
CA TRP A 26 38.30 5.88 25.74
C TRP A 26 37.23 6.79 25.10
N LEU A 27 37.57 8.06 24.81
CA LEU A 27 36.60 9.08 24.38
C LEU A 27 36.21 8.97 22.90
N MET A 28 37.14 8.66 22.00
CA MET A 28 36.90 8.69 20.56
C MET A 28 35.93 7.59 20.09
N PRO A 29 35.96 6.35 20.63
CA PRO A 29 34.91 5.37 20.38
C PRO A 29 33.52 5.88 20.79
N ILE A 30 33.40 6.53 21.95
CA ILE A 30 32.15 7.09 22.47
C ILE A 30 31.61 8.19 21.54
N LEU A 31 32.44 9.16 21.16
CA LEU A 31 32.05 10.25 20.25
C LEU A 31 31.64 9.73 18.86
N SER A 32 32.21 8.62 18.42
CA SER A 32 31.88 7.96 17.14
C SER A 32 30.57 7.15 17.21
N GLY A 33 29.95 7.02 18.39
CA GLY A 33 28.75 6.21 18.61
C GLY A 33 29.01 4.73 18.91
N GLY A 34 30.26 4.35 19.20
CA GLY A 34 30.63 3.01 19.67
C GLY A 34 30.21 2.74 21.12
N ASN A 35 30.58 1.57 21.65
CA ASN A 35 30.41 1.20 23.07
C ASN A 35 28.97 1.37 23.60
N GLY A 36 27.96 1.05 22.79
CA GLY A 36 26.54 1.13 23.19
C GLY A 36 25.95 2.55 23.22
N VAL A 37 26.74 3.60 22.95
CA VAL A 37 26.29 5.01 23.00
C VAL A 37 25.13 5.27 22.04
N MET A 38 25.13 4.66 20.84
CA MET A 38 24.04 4.81 19.88
C MET A 38 22.70 4.26 20.38
N GLN A 39 22.71 3.25 21.26
CA GLN A 39 21.49 2.70 21.86
C GLN A 39 20.81 3.68 22.82
N ILE A 40 21.57 4.65 23.36
CA ILE A 40 21.07 5.71 24.25
C ILE A 40 20.81 6.99 23.45
N PHE A 41 21.75 7.38 22.59
CA PHE A 41 21.70 8.62 21.81
C PHE A 41 20.53 8.66 20.84
N VAL A 42 20.24 7.56 20.13
CA VAL A 42 19.14 7.54 19.14
C VAL A 42 17.78 7.73 19.82
N PRO A 43 17.39 6.98 20.88
CA PRO A 43 16.16 7.25 21.62
C PRO A 43 16.12 8.64 22.23
N ALA A 44 17.24 9.16 22.76
CA ALA A 44 17.31 10.51 23.31
C ALA A 44 17.08 11.59 22.24
N ALA A 45 17.69 11.45 21.05
CA ALA A 45 17.50 12.35 19.92
C ALA A 45 16.06 12.30 19.39
N ILE A 46 15.46 11.12 19.31
CA ILE A 46 14.04 10.94 18.96
C ILE A 46 13.17 11.64 20.01
N THR A 47 13.42 11.41 21.30
CA THR A 47 12.65 12.01 22.39
C THR A 47 12.76 13.53 22.38
N ALA A 48 13.96 14.07 22.19
CA ALA A 48 14.18 15.51 22.04
C ALA A 48 13.48 16.09 20.81
N THR A 49 13.49 15.37 19.69
CA THR A 49 12.76 15.74 18.46
C THR A 49 11.25 15.73 18.69
N LEU A 50 10.71 14.70 19.36
CA LEU A 50 9.30 14.62 19.71
C LEU A 50 8.91 15.73 20.68
N ALA A 51 9.70 15.99 21.72
CA ALA A 51 9.48 17.08 22.65
C ALA A 51 9.50 18.44 21.94
N ALA A 52 10.45 18.65 21.02
CA ALA A 52 10.52 19.83 20.15
C ALA A 52 9.25 19.96 19.28
N ILE A 53 8.71 18.86 18.77
CA ILE A 53 7.49 18.83 17.96
C ILE A 53 6.24 19.16 18.80
N PHE A 54 6.10 18.58 19.99
CA PHE A 54 4.91 18.74 20.84
C PHE A 54 4.92 20.03 21.67
N PHE A 55 6.06 20.37 22.27
CA PHE A 55 6.21 21.49 23.22
C PHE A 55 6.96 22.69 22.63
N GLY A 56 7.76 22.50 21.58
CA GLY A 56 8.53 23.58 20.97
C GLY A 56 7.63 24.62 20.28
N ASN A 57 8.15 25.84 20.11
CA ASN A 57 7.52 26.86 19.26
C ASN A 57 7.68 26.49 17.77
N THR A 58 7.00 27.20 16.86
CA THR A 58 7.01 26.84 15.44
C THR A 58 8.41 26.79 14.81
N LYS A 59 9.32 27.66 15.26
CA LYS A 59 10.71 27.68 14.80
C LYS A 59 11.47 26.42 15.21
N ILE A 60 11.33 25.98 16.45
CA ILE A 60 11.91 24.73 16.95
C ILE A 60 11.33 23.52 16.19
N ARG A 61 10.00 23.49 15.98
CA ARG A 61 9.33 22.41 15.24
C ARG A 61 9.84 22.28 13.82
N LEU A 62 9.97 23.40 13.10
CA LEU A 62 10.48 23.42 11.73
C LEU A 62 11.96 23.03 11.66
N CYS A 63 12.78 23.52 12.61
CA CYS A 63 14.19 23.14 12.71
C CYS A 63 14.35 21.62 12.90
N ALA A 64 13.64 21.04 13.87
CA ALA A 64 13.66 19.61 14.16
C ALA A 64 13.15 18.78 12.98
N LEU A 65 12.08 19.21 12.31
CA LEU A 65 11.57 18.56 11.11
C LEU A 65 12.59 18.59 9.96
N MET A 66 13.25 19.73 9.72
CA MET A 66 14.26 19.84 8.67
C MET A 66 15.49 18.98 8.98
N MET A 67 15.96 18.94 10.23
CA MET A 67 17.06 18.05 10.64
C MET A 67 16.71 16.59 10.35
N PHE A 68 15.52 16.16 10.74
CA PHE A 68 15.04 14.81 10.48
C PHE A 68 15.01 14.50 8.98
N LEU A 69 14.38 15.36 8.17
CA LEU A 69 14.24 15.14 6.72
C LEU A 69 15.60 15.13 6.00
N VAL A 70 16.49 16.05 6.35
CA VAL A 70 17.82 16.17 5.74
C VAL A 70 18.65 14.92 6.02
N VAL A 71 18.62 14.37 7.24
CA VAL A 71 19.32 13.11 7.56
C VAL A 71 18.63 11.91 6.91
N ALA A 72 17.30 11.82 7.00
CA ALA A 72 16.53 10.71 6.47
C ALA A 72 16.63 10.57 4.94
N LEU A 73 16.78 11.69 4.23
CA LEU A 73 16.92 11.73 2.77
C LEU A 73 18.39 11.76 2.32
N GLY A 74 19.25 12.49 3.03
CA GLY A 74 20.64 12.73 2.64
C GLY A 74 21.49 11.46 2.65
N ASP A 75 21.36 10.62 3.68
CA ASP A 75 22.19 9.42 3.79
C ASP A 75 21.84 8.36 2.71
N PRO A 76 20.57 7.97 2.50
CA PRO A 76 20.22 6.98 1.48
C PRO A 76 20.37 7.50 0.04
N LEU A 77 20.02 8.76 -0.23
CA LEU A 77 19.95 9.28 -1.60
C LEU A 77 21.28 9.85 -2.09
N ILE A 78 22.08 10.47 -1.21
CA ILE A 78 23.29 11.20 -1.61
C ILE A 78 24.53 10.44 -1.14
N VAL A 79 24.68 10.22 0.16
CA VAL A 79 25.90 9.63 0.75
C VAL A 79 26.12 8.22 0.24
N ASN A 80 25.12 7.35 0.31
CA ASN A 80 25.26 5.96 -0.14
C ASN A 80 25.45 5.86 -1.65
N THR A 81 24.75 6.67 -2.45
CA THR A 81 24.94 6.73 -3.90
C THR A 81 26.38 7.08 -4.27
N ILE A 82 26.93 8.14 -3.68
CA ILE A 82 28.33 8.53 -3.92
C ILE A 82 29.28 7.46 -3.40
N LYS A 83 29.00 6.86 -2.23
CA LYS A 83 29.84 5.81 -1.66
C LYS A 83 29.94 4.58 -2.54
N HIS A 84 28.83 4.16 -3.17
CA HIS A 84 28.83 3.07 -4.14
C HIS A 84 29.52 3.45 -5.45
N ALA A 85 29.42 4.72 -5.88
CA ALA A 85 30.10 5.20 -7.08
C ALA A 85 31.62 5.33 -6.91
N VAL A 86 32.08 5.81 -5.75
CA VAL A 86 33.51 6.03 -5.47
C VAL A 86 34.21 4.74 -5.04
N ALA A 87 33.51 3.87 -4.30
CA ALA A 87 33.96 2.53 -3.88
C ALA A 87 35.38 2.48 -3.26
N ARG A 88 35.83 3.56 -2.61
CA ARG A 88 37.16 3.65 -1.99
C ARG A 88 37.29 2.68 -0.81
N SER A 89 38.34 1.87 -0.78
CA SER A 89 38.67 0.98 0.35
C SER A 89 38.99 1.77 1.63
N ARG A 90 38.65 1.20 2.80
CA ARG A 90 38.90 1.83 4.12
C ARG A 90 40.36 1.67 4.56
N PRO A 91 40.88 2.58 5.41
CA PRO A 91 42.21 2.44 5.98
C PRO A 91 42.44 1.08 6.64
N CYS A 92 41.50 0.62 7.49
CA CYS A 92 41.57 -0.66 8.20
C CYS A 92 41.61 -1.92 7.31
N ILE A 93 41.29 -1.80 6.01
CA ILE A 93 41.39 -2.93 5.06
C ILE A 93 42.72 -2.87 4.30
N THR A 94 43.21 -1.66 4.03
CA THR A 94 44.24 -1.43 3.00
C THR A 94 45.63 -1.13 3.57
N LEU A 95 45.69 -0.62 4.81
CA LEU A 95 46.95 -0.27 5.48
C LEU A 95 47.29 -1.33 6.53
N PRO A 96 48.54 -1.80 6.62
CA PRO A 96 48.94 -2.87 7.54
C PRO A 96 49.05 -2.40 9.00
N ASP A 97 49.25 -1.09 9.24
CA ASP A 97 49.56 -0.52 10.57
C ASP A 97 48.43 0.39 11.10
N VAL A 98 47.20 -0.12 11.16
CA VAL A 98 46.03 0.62 11.65
C VAL A 98 45.64 0.17 13.04
N ILE A 99 45.49 1.11 13.97
CA ILE A 99 44.92 0.84 15.29
C ILE A 99 43.38 0.89 15.17
N GLU A 100 42.76 -0.28 15.03
CA GLU A 100 41.32 -0.44 14.90
C GLU A 100 40.63 -0.50 16.27
N ARG A 101 39.65 0.39 16.50
CA ARG A 101 38.96 0.51 17.81
C ARG A 101 37.46 0.20 17.78
N LEU A 102 36.85 0.08 16.60
CA LEU A 102 35.38 0.03 16.43
C LEU A 102 34.87 -1.07 15.48
N GLY A 103 35.74 -1.93 14.95
CA GLY A 103 35.35 -2.84 13.87
C GLY A 103 35.44 -2.18 12.50
N CYS A 104 35.97 -2.91 11.51
CA CYS A 104 36.08 -2.45 10.13
C CYS A 104 34.87 -2.89 9.28
N SER A 105 34.14 -1.93 8.73
CA SER A 105 33.02 -2.21 7.82
C SER A 105 33.50 -2.50 6.40
N GLN A 106 32.86 -3.44 5.71
CA GLN A 106 33.11 -3.73 4.28
C GLN A 106 32.53 -2.67 3.31
N SER A 107 31.86 -1.64 3.83
CA SER A 107 31.31 -0.54 3.01
C SER A 107 32.39 0.47 2.61
N GLY A 108 32.21 1.13 1.46
CA GLY A 108 33.13 2.17 0.97
C GLY A 108 33.43 3.27 1.99
N SER A 109 34.66 3.79 1.96
CA SER A 109 35.19 4.77 2.92
C SER A 109 34.72 6.20 2.65
N MET A 110 34.61 6.59 1.37
CA MET A 110 34.32 7.97 0.96
C MET A 110 32.89 8.11 0.43
N PRO A 111 32.11 9.12 0.85
CA PRO A 111 32.34 10.03 1.97
C PRO A 111 31.94 9.40 3.32
N SER A 112 32.44 9.97 4.42
CA SER A 112 32.04 9.57 5.78
C SER A 112 30.59 9.98 6.08
N ALA A 113 29.71 8.99 6.27
CA ALA A 113 28.30 9.21 6.59
C ALA A 113 28.09 9.91 7.94
N HIS A 114 28.93 9.59 8.94
CA HIS A 114 28.85 10.23 10.26
C HIS A 114 29.20 11.71 10.16
N ALA A 115 30.28 12.05 9.43
CA ALA A 115 30.66 13.43 9.19
C ALA A 115 29.56 14.18 8.41
N ALA A 116 29.02 13.56 7.34
CA ALA A 116 27.95 14.16 6.56
C ALA A 116 26.70 14.46 7.37
N ASN A 117 26.23 13.52 8.19
CA ASN A 117 25.03 13.70 9.00
C ASN A 117 25.22 14.79 10.08
N TRP A 118 26.36 14.81 10.77
CA TRP A 118 26.63 15.82 11.79
C TRP A 118 26.78 17.22 11.19
N PHE A 119 27.48 17.37 10.06
CA PHE A 119 27.58 18.67 9.38
C PHE A 119 26.26 19.11 8.76
N ALA A 120 25.42 18.18 8.29
CA ALA A 120 24.08 18.48 7.81
C ALA A 120 23.18 19.02 8.93
N VAL A 121 23.13 18.34 10.08
CA VAL A 121 22.36 18.80 11.25
C VAL A 121 22.92 20.14 11.77
N THR A 122 24.24 20.31 11.83
CA THR A 122 24.88 21.59 12.20
C THR A 122 24.48 22.72 11.25
N MET A 123 24.44 22.46 9.94
CA MET A 123 24.01 23.46 8.96
C MET A 123 22.54 23.84 9.14
N VAL A 124 21.64 22.87 9.31
CA VAL A 124 20.22 23.16 9.60
C VAL A 124 20.10 23.97 10.89
N ALA A 125 20.79 23.56 11.97
CA ALA A 125 20.79 24.29 13.23
C ALA A 125 21.24 25.74 13.04
N PHE A 126 22.31 25.96 12.27
CA PHE A 126 22.86 27.29 11.99
C PHE A 126 21.87 28.17 11.22
N LEU A 127 21.19 27.63 10.21
CA LEU A 127 20.21 28.36 9.41
C LEU A 127 19.01 28.86 10.25
N PHE A 128 18.56 28.07 11.23
CA PHE A 128 17.47 28.47 12.13
C PHE A 128 17.98 29.30 13.33
N TYR A 129 19.13 28.94 13.89
CA TYR A 129 19.71 29.50 15.10
C TYR A 129 21.21 29.73 14.88
N ARG A 130 21.60 30.94 14.45
CA ARG A 130 23.01 31.26 14.16
C ARG A 130 23.98 30.96 15.31
N ARG A 131 23.53 31.14 16.56
CA ARG A 131 24.33 30.85 17.78
C ARG A 131 24.57 29.35 18.01
N SER A 132 23.87 28.46 17.31
CA SER A 132 24.04 27.01 17.46
C SER A 132 25.43 26.51 17.06
N LEU A 133 26.15 27.26 16.22
CA LEU A 133 27.51 26.94 15.82
C LEU A 133 28.46 26.78 17.01
N TRP A 134 28.25 27.51 18.12
CA TRP A 134 29.11 27.45 19.30
C TRP A 134 29.16 26.07 19.96
N PHE A 135 28.12 25.24 19.78
CA PHE A 135 28.08 23.88 20.33
C PHE A 135 28.02 22.80 19.24
N MET A 136 27.31 23.04 18.13
CA MET A 136 27.15 22.05 17.06
C MET A 136 28.43 21.84 16.25
N LEU A 137 29.19 22.91 15.97
CA LEU A 137 30.40 22.80 15.16
C LEU A 137 31.53 22.06 15.91
N PRO A 138 31.84 22.36 17.19
CA PRO A 138 32.78 21.56 17.98
C PRO A 138 32.38 20.09 18.06
N MET A 139 31.08 19.80 18.24
CA MET A 139 30.57 18.43 18.27
C MET A 139 30.79 17.72 16.93
N ALA A 140 30.40 18.34 15.81
CA ALA A 140 30.58 17.77 14.47
C ALA A 140 32.06 17.55 14.11
N LEU A 141 32.94 18.47 14.52
CA LEU A 141 34.39 18.33 14.38
C LEU A 141 34.94 17.19 15.26
N GLY A 142 34.47 17.06 16.50
CA GLY A 142 34.85 15.99 17.41
C GLY A 142 34.46 14.61 16.88
N VAL A 143 33.23 14.46 16.37
CA VAL A 143 32.80 13.21 15.71
C VAL A 143 33.62 12.94 14.45
N SER A 144 33.88 13.97 13.66
CA SER A 144 34.69 13.86 12.43
C SER A 144 36.12 13.40 12.73
N PHE A 145 36.76 13.98 13.74
CA PHE A 145 38.07 13.59 14.22
C PHE A 145 38.07 12.17 14.75
N SER A 146 37.05 11.77 15.53
CA SER A 146 36.97 10.43 16.10
C SER A 146 36.87 9.34 15.02
N ARG A 147 36.29 9.61 13.85
CA ARG A 147 36.26 8.65 12.72
C ARG A 147 37.65 8.37 12.14
N VAL A 148 38.52 9.37 12.08
CA VAL A 148 39.92 9.17 11.63
C VAL A 148 40.71 8.47 12.72
N TYR A 149 40.57 8.93 13.97
CA TYR A 149 41.26 8.37 15.13
C TYR A 149 40.99 6.88 15.33
N ASN A 150 39.73 6.44 15.18
CA ASN A 150 39.35 5.04 15.33
C ASN A 150 39.76 4.13 14.16
N GLY A 151 40.43 4.66 13.14
CA GLY A 151 40.99 3.87 12.03
C GLY A 151 40.01 3.56 10.90
N VAL A 152 38.80 4.16 10.92
CA VAL A 152 37.70 3.74 10.04
C VAL A 152 37.52 4.60 8.77
N HIS A 153 38.16 5.77 8.69
CA HIS A 153 38.11 6.69 7.55
C HIS A 153 39.40 7.51 7.39
N TYR A 154 39.72 7.93 6.16
CA TYR A 154 40.79 8.89 5.91
C TYR A 154 40.32 10.34 6.22
N PRO A 155 41.24 11.27 6.52
CA PRO A 155 40.93 12.70 6.68
C PRO A 155 40.12 13.29 5.51
N SER A 156 40.46 12.95 4.27
CA SER A 156 39.74 13.43 3.09
C SER A 156 38.30 12.87 2.98
N ASP A 157 38.04 11.66 3.48
CA ASP A 157 36.69 11.07 3.50
C ASP A 157 35.76 11.85 4.44
N VAL A 158 36.32 12.30 5.56
CA VAL A 158 35.64 13.10 6.58
C VAL A 158 35.42 14.52 6.09
N LEU A 159 36.42 15.14 5.44
CA LEU A 159 36.28 16.45 4.82
C LEU A 159 35.22 16.45 3.71
N ALA A 160 35.25 15.45 2.83
CA ALA A 160 34.25 15.28 1.79
C ALA A 160 32.85 15.08 2.39
N GLY A 161 32.74 14.26 3.44
CA GLY A 161 31.50 14.10 4.20
C GLY A 161 30.99 15.43 4.77
N ALA A 162 31.86 16.20 5.43
CA ALA A 162 31.51 17.50 6.02
C ALA A 162 31.00 18.51 4.98
N ILE A 163 31.71 18.66 3.86
CA ILE A 163 31.33 19.58 2.77
C ILE A 163 30.01 19.14 2.14
N LEU A 164 29.88 17.85 1.81
CA LEU A 164 28.64 17.31 1.23
C LEU A 164 27.46 17.49 2.19
N GLY A 165 27.63 17.10 3.45
CA GLY A 165 26.66 17.25 4.54
C GLY A 165 26.10 18.67 4.66
N ALA A 166 26.99 19.63 4.86
CA ALA A 166 26.64 21.04 4.95
C ALA A 166 26.00 21.56 3.65
N GLY A 167 26.55 21.18 2.49
CA GLY A 167 26.09 21.62 1.18
C GLY A 167 24.67 21.15 0.85
N TYR A 168 24.39 19.85 0.95
CA TYR A 168 23.05 19.34 0.64
C TYR A 168 22.01 19.81 1.65
N ALA A 169 22.37 19.98 2.93
CA ALA A 169 21.48 20.53 3.94
C ALA A 169 21.08 21.97 3.64
N ALA A 170 22.06 22.82 3.30
CA ALA A 170 21.80 24.21 2.90
C ALA A 170 20.96 24.29 1.63
N ALA A 171 21.33 23.54 0.59
CA ALA A 171 20.59 23.49 -0.66
C ALA A 171 19.14 23.00 -0.46
N PHE A 172 18.93 21.99 0.39
CA PHE A 172 17.60 21.47 0.69
C PHE A 172 16.72 22.50 1.40
N VAL A 173 17.20 23.11 2.50
CA VAL A 173 16.40 24.07 3.27
C VAL A 173 16.13 25.36 2.47
N ILE A 174 17.15 25.91 1.80
CA ILE A 174 17.01 27.11 0.97
C ILE A 174 16.14 26.82 -0.25
N GLY A 175 16.32 25.67 -0.88
CA GLY A 175 15.51 25.20 -2.00
C GLY A 175 14.04 25.06 -1.62
N LEU A 176 13.73 24.42 -0.49
CA LEU A 176 12.37 24.32 0.04
C LEU A 176 11.76 25.68 0.36
N GLN A 177 12.52 26.59 0.97
CA GLN A 177 12.07 27.96 1.24
C GLN A 177 11.76 28.72 -0.06
N THR A 178 12.61 28.57 -1.08
CA THR A 178 12.45 29.22 -2.38
C THR A 178 11.25 28.66 -3.12
N ALA A 179 11.11 27.33 -3.14
CA ALA A 179 9.95 26.64 -3.70
C ALA A 179 8.66 27.04 -2.96
N TRP A 180 8.68 27.10 -1.62
CA TRP A 180 7.54 27.56 -0.84
C TRP A 180 7.18 29.01 -1.10
N ASN A 181 8.17 29.89 -1.32
CA ASN A 181 7.88 31.28 -1.71
C ASN A 181 7.23 31.36 -3.09
N PHE A 182 7.71 30.59 -4.05
CA PHE A 182 7.16 30.60 -5.41
C PHE A 182 5.77 29.94 -5.46
N ILE A 183 5.67 28.69 -5.01
CA ILE A 183 4.43 27.90 -5.03
C ILE A 183 3.43 28.48 -4.03
N GLY A 184 3.87 28.87 -2.84
CA GLY A 184 3.01 29.47 -1.82
C GLY A 184 2.37 30.76 -2.31
N ARG A 185 3.13 31.69 -2.90
CA ARG A 185 2.55 32.95 -3.43
C ARG A 185 1.57 32.71 -4.57
N ASN A 186 1.91 31.81 -5.50
CA ASN A 186 1.15 31.62 -6.73
C ASN A 186 -0.04 30.65 -6.58
N TRP A 187 0.14 29.57 -5.82
CA TRP A 187 -0.82 28.47 -5.71
C TRP A 187 -1.51 28.39 -4.35
N PHE A 188 -0.90 28.89 -3.27
CA PHE A 188 -1.42 28.81 -1.91
C PHE A 188 -1.36 30.15 -1.16
N SER A 189 -1.78 31.23 -1.84
CA SER A 189 -1.61 32.61 -1.37
C SER A 189 -2.11 32.88 0.06
N THR A 190 -3.24 32.29 0.44
CA THR A 190 -3.86 32.47 1.76
C THR A 190 -3.05 31.73 2.82
N TRP A 191 -2.53 30.54 2.50
CA TRP A 191 -1.68 29.78 3.42
C TRP A 191 -0.29 30.38 3.51
N HIS A 192 0.29 30.86 2.41
CA HIS A 192 1.59 31.55 2.41
C HIS A 192 1.55 32.82 3.27
N ALA A 193 0.42 33.52 3.29
CA ALA A 193 0.22 34.69 4.17
C ALA A 193 0.01 34.34 5.65
N ARG A 194 -0.36 33.10 5.99
CA ARG A 194 -0.71 32.66 7.36
C ARG A 194 0.31 31.73 8.00
N LEU A 195 1.05 30.97 7.18
CA LEU A 195 2.03 30.01 7.63
C LEU A 195 3.41 30.67 7.73
N PRO A 196 4.21 30.26 8.72
CA PRO A 196 5.56 30.77 8.86
C PRO A 196 6.43 30.43 7.64
N LEU A 197 7.35 31.33 7.29
CA LEU A 197 8.44 31.00 6.39
C LEU A 197 9.38 30.01 7.08
N LEU A 198 9.93 29.04 6.33
CA LEU A 198 10.85 28.03 6.84
C LEU A 198 12.05 28.65 7.57
N LEU A 199 12.71 29.65 6.98
CA LEU A 199 13.89 30.28 7.56
C LEU A 199 13.59 31.48 8.48
N ASN A 200 12.43 32.12 8.31
CA ASN A 200 11.98 33.28 9.11
C ASN A 200 10.54 33.09 9.61
N PRO A 201 10.30 32.13 10.52
CA PRO A 201 8.95 31.82 10.98
C PRO A 201 8.29 32.99 11.72
N ASP A 202 9.08 33.86 12.34
CA ASP A 202 8.60 35.00 13.13
C ASP A 202 8.08 36.16 12.27
N CYS A 203 8.46 36.24 10.97
CA CYS A 203 7.99 37.29 10.05
C CYS A 203 6.67 36.94 9.33
N GLY A 204 6.20 35.70 9.43
CA GLY A 204 5.03 35.20 8.66
C GLY A 204 3.67 35.44 9.30
N ILE A 205 3.61 35.96 10.53
CA ILE A 205 2.36 36.18 11.25
C ILE A 205 1.99 37.67 11.15
N LYS A 206 1.27 38.05 10.09
CA LYS A 206 0.49 39.30 10.16
C LYS A 206 -0.79 39.00 10.93
N GLU A 207 -0.93 39.59 12.12
CA GLU A 207 -2.20 39.59 12.84
C GLU A 207 -3.27 40.28 11.99
N GLU A 208 -4.23 39.50 11.47
CA GLU A 208 -5.54 40.07 11.09
C GLU A 208 -6.19 40.52 12.41
N LYS A 209 -6.23 41.83 12.65
CA LYS A 209 -7.11 42.41 13.68
C LYS A 209 -8.52 41.87 13.45
N PRO A 210 -9.23 41.40 14.48
CA PRO A 210 -10.61 40.95 14.32
C PRO A 210 -11.45 42.16 13.88
N ASP A 211 -12.09 42.05 12.72
CA ASP A 211 -13.13 42.99 12.32
C ASP A 211 -14.22 43.00 13.41
N VAL A 212 -14.39 44.14 14.05
CA VAL A 212 -15.47 44.40 15.00
C VAL A 212 -16.79 44.26 14.22
N PRO A 213 -17.72 43.38 14.64
CA PRO A 213 -19.00 43.27 13.96
C PRO A 213 -19.82 44.51 14.30
N GLU A 214 -20.03 45.39 13.30
CA GLU A 214 -21.08 46.40 13.37
C GLU A 214 -22.44 45.71 13.52
N SER A 215 -23.06 45.92 14.68
CA SER A 215 -24.43 45.52 14.93
C SER A 215 -25.38 46.41 14.13
N LYS A 216 -26.09 45.86 13.14
CA LYS A 216 -27.47 46.30 12.82
C LYS A 216 -28.32 45.12 12.34
N SER A 217 -29.36 44.88 13.16
CA SER A 217 -30.70 44.34 12.88
C SER A 217 -31.03 43.77 11.49
N GLY A 218 -31.77 42.65 11.47
CA GLY A 218 -32.71 42.38 10.38
C GLY A 218 -32.86 40.91 10.00
N THR A 219 -33.89 40.29 10.56
CA THR A 219 -34.43 38.95 10.36
C THR A 219 -34.66 38.57 8.89
N THR A 220 -33.64 38.09 8.15
CA THR A 220 -33.80 37.23 6.94
C THR A 220 -32.43 36.78 6.41
N LYS A 221 -31.81 35.71 6.97
CA LYS A 221 -30.58 35.13 6.39
C LYS A 221 -30.17 33.74 6.90
N PHE A 222 -31.13 32.82 7.10
CA PHE A 222 -30.77 31.42 7.46
C PHE A 222 -30.38 30.52 6.27
N PHE A 223 -30.33 31.05 5.04
CA PHE A 223 -30.14 30.21 3.84
C PHE A 223 -29.11 30.67 2.80
N ASN A 224 -28.35 31.75 3.02
CA ASN A 224 -27.29 32.15 2.08
C ASN A 224 -25.91 32.22 2.73
N SER A 225 -25.06 31.27 2.30
CA SER A 225 -23.60 31.39 2.17
C SER A 225 -22.88 32.10 3.33
N GLN A 226 -22.70 31.38 4.44
CA GLN A 226 -21.65 31.73 5.39
C GLN A 226 -20.30 31.68 4.67
N ILE A 227 -19.67 32.85 4.62
CA ILE A 227 -18.42 33.25 3.96
C ILE A 227 -17.41 32.09 3.86
N ARG A 228 -17.48 31.31 2.78
CA ARG A 228 -16.34 30.48 2.35
C ARG A 228 -15.37 31.44 1.71
N ASN A 229 -14.18 31.62 2.27
CA ASN A 229 -13.12 32.32 1.55
C ASN A 229 -12.83 31.51 0.26
N PRO A 230 -13.22 32.00 -0.92
CA PRO A 230 -13.18 31.20 -2.16
C PRO A 230 -11.75 30.83 -2.53
N LYS A 231 -10.76 31.66 -2.15
CA LYS A 231 -9.34 31.35 -2.32
C LYS A 231 -8.93 30.14 -1.48
N SER A 232 -9.35 30.09 -0.21
CA SER A 232 -9.03 28.93 0.64
C SER A 232 -9.64 27.62 0.12
N GLU A 233 -10.83 27.64 -0.47
CA GLU A 233 -11.43 26.42 -1.04
C GLU A 233 -10.66 25.92 -2.27
N ILE A 234 -10.20 26.82 -3.14
CA ILE A 234 -9.36 26.48 -4.30
C ILE A 234 -8.01 25.90 -3.84
N GLU A 235 -7.42 26.47 -2.79
CA GLU A 235 -6.16 25.98 -2.22
C GLU A 235 -6.28 24.55 -1.68
N TRP A 236 -7.35 24.22 -0.96
CA TRP A 236 -7.62 22.83 -0.54
C TRP A 236 -7.82 21.88 -1.73
N LEU A 237 -8.48 22.33 -2.80
CA LEU A 237 -8.62 21.54 -4.03
C LEU A 237 -7.27 21.29 -4.70
N ARG A 238 -6.41 22.32 -4.81
CA ARG A 238 -5.05 22.19 -5.34
C ARG A 238 -4.24 21.19 -4.53
N LEU A 239 -4.30 21.27 -3.20
CA LEU A 239 -3.65 20.30 -2.32
C LEU A 239 -4.17 18.88 -2.57
N GLY A 240 -5.49 18.72 -2.73
CA GLY A 240 -6.08 17.44 -3.08
C GLY A 240 -5.58 16.88 -4.41
N TYR A 241 -5.45 17.70 -5.46
CA TYR A 241 -4.88 17.25 -6.74
C TYR A 241 -3.42 16.84 -6.61
N VAL A 242 -2.60 17.62 -5.90
CA VAL A 242 -1.20 17.29 -5.63
C VAL A 242 -1.11 15.96 -4.87
N PHE A 243 -1.95 15.77 -3.84
CA PHE A 243 -1.99 14.54 -3.07
C PHE A 243 -2.37 13.32 -3.92
N ILE A 244 -3.37 13.46 -4.80
CA ILE A 244 -3.76 12.40 -5.74
C ILE A 244 -2.62 12.07 -6.70
N PHE A 245 -1.98 13.10 -7.28
CA PHE A 245 -0.88 12.92 -8.22
C PHE A 245 0.33 12.24 -7.56
N VAL A 246 0.79 12.75 -6.42
CA VAL A 246 1.90 12.17 -5.66
C VAL A 246 1.57 10.74 -5.23
N GLY A 247 0.35 10.50 -4.76
CA GLY A 247 -0.11 9.17 -4.40
C GLY A 247 -0.20 8.20 -5.58
N LEU A 248 -0.55 8.66 -6.78
CA LEU A 248 -0.58 7.84 -8.00
C LEU A 248 0.84 7.47 -8.42
N ILE A 249 1.71 8.47 -8.57
CA ILE A 249 3.10 8.28 -8.98
C ILE A 249 3.85 7.42 -7.97
N GLY A 250 3.70 7.68 -6.67
CA GLY A 250 4.35 6.90 -5.62
C GLY A 250 3.96 5.42 -5.64
N ARG A 251 2.68 5.11 -5.93
CA ARG A 251 2.22 3.72 -6.09
C ARG A 251 2.80 3.06 -7.34
N TRP A 252 2.88 3.76 -8.46
CA TRP A 252 3.52 3.21 -9.66
C TRP A 252 5.02 2.99 -9.47
N ILE A 253 5.73 3.90 -8.78
CA ILE A 253 7.15 3.70 -8.42
C ILE A 253 7.30 2.46 -7.53
N TYR A 254 6.42 2.29 -6.52
CA TYR A 254 6.42 1.10 -5.66
C TYR A 254 6.13 -0.20 -6.43
N LEU A 255 5.26 -0.17 -7.43
CA LEU A 255 5.03 -1.33 -8.29
C LEU A 255 6.24 -1.61 -9.19
N ALA A 256 6.86 -0.55 -9.74
CA ALA A 256 8.04 -0.66 -10.60
C ALA A 256 9.30 -1.13 -9.84
N SER A 257 9.38 -0.91 -8.53
CA SER A 257 10.51 -1.41 -7.72
C SER A 257 10.52 -2.93 -7.56
N GLY A 258 9.44 -3.64 -7.97
CA GLY A 258 9.37 -5.10 -7.92
C GLY A 258 9.43 -5.65 -6.49
N THR A 259 9.08 -4.83 -5.49
CA THR A 259 9.20 -5.19 -4.07
C THR A 259 8.25 -6.31 -3.66
N ILE A 260 7.12 -6.46 -4.35
CA ILE A 260 6.12 -7.51 -4.09
C ILE A 260 5.80 -8.27 -5.38
N GLU A 261 5.69 -9.59 -5.28
CA GLU A 261 5.36 -10.49 -6.38
C GLU A 261 3.84 -10.57 -6.60
N LEU A 262 3.37 -11.22 -7.67
CA LEU A 262 1.95 -11.44 -7.91
C LEU A 262 1.37 -12.35 -6.82
N SER A 263 0.13 -12.09 -6.44
CA SER A 263 -0.66 -13.04 -5.68
C SER A 263 -1.21 -14.15 -6.58
N GLN A 264 -1.58 -15.28 -5.99
CA GLN A 264 -2.25 -16.38 -6.70
C GLN A 264 -3.47 -15.91 -7.53
N ASP A 265 -4.29 -15.01 -6.97
CA ASP A 265 -5.46 -14.47 -7.66
C ASP A 265 -5.09 -13.64 -8.89
N GLU A 266 -4.06 -12.78 -8.78
CA GLU A 266 -3.62 -11.90 -9.87
C GLU A 266 -3.02 -12.71 -11.02
N ALA A 267 -2.18 -13.70 -10.71
CA ALA A 267 -1.54 -14.54 -11.71
C ALA A 267 -2.55 -15.48 -12.41
N TYR A 268 -3.54 -15.99 -11.67
CA TYR A 268 -4.63 -16.77 -12.26
C TYR A 268 -5.54 -15.92 -13.15
N GLN A 269 -5.92 -14.71 -12.74
CA GLN A 269 -6.70 -13.82 -13.61
C GLN A 269 -5.89 -13.35 -14.83
N TRP A 270 -4.57 -13.26 -14.68
CA TRP A 270 -3.70 -12.91 -15.79
C TRP A 270 -3.75 -13.96 -16.90
N THR A 271 -3.85 -15.26 -16.58
CA THR A 271 -4.04 -16.26 -17.65
C THR A 271 -5.34 -16.03 -18.41
N TRP A 272 -6.41 -15.58 -17.75
CA TRP A 272 -7.67 -15.24 -18.43
C TRP A 272 -7.50 -14.10 -19.43
N SER A 273 -6.60 -13.15 -19.16
CA SER A 273 -6.28 -12.08 -20.12
C SER A 273 -5.70 -12.60 -21.43
N LYS A 274 -5.22 -13.85 -21.46
CA LYS A 274 -4.68 -14.53 -22.65
C LYS A 274 -5.72 -15.37 -23.39
N HIS A 275 -6.89 -15.59 -22.79
CA HIS A 275 -8.02 -16.34 -23.33
C HIS A 275 -9.32 -15.54 -23.12
N LEU A 276 -9.44 -14.41 -23.83
CA LEU A 276 -10.57 -13.49 -23.64
C LEU A 276 -11.91 -14.16 -23.93
N ALA A 277 -12.81 -14.14 -22.94
CA ALA A 277 -14.16 -14.69 -23.04
C ALA A 277 -15.23 -13.69 -22.55
N LEU A 278 -16.50 -13.98 -22.86
CA LEU A 278 -17.65 -13.17 -22.42
C LEU A 278 -17.89 -13.24 -20.91
N SER A 279 -17.42 -14.28 -20.23
CA SER A 279 -17.35 -14.43 -18.78
C SER A 279 -16.37 -15.55 -18.43
N TYR A 280 -16.09 -15.73 -17.13
CA TYR A 280 -15.25 -16.81 -16.61
C TYR A 280 -15.97 -17.58 -15.50
N TYR A 281 -15.43 -18.74 -15.17
CA TYR A 281 -15.94 -19.70 -14.20
C TYR A 281 -16.40 -19.04 -12.89
N SER A 282 -15.59 -18.14 -12.32
CA SER A 282 -15.91 -17.53 -11.02
C SER A 282 -16.28 -16.05 -11.06
N LYS A 283 -15.97 -15.33 -12.15
CA LYS A 283 -16.03 -13.86 -12.23
C LYS A 283 -16.43 -13.37 -13.63
N PRO A 284 -16.99 -12.16 -13.74
CA PRO A 284 -17.29 -11.55 -15.03
C PRO A 284 -16.00 -11.10 -15.78
N PRO A 285 -16.09 -10.66 -17.05
CA PRO A 285 -14.92 -10.57 -17.93
C PRO A 285 -13.98 -9.37 -17.69
N GLY A 286 -14.43 -8.36 -16.93
CA GLY A 286 -13.77 -7.07 -16.84
C GLY A 286 -12.33 -7.14 -16.34
N ILE A 287 -12.02 -8.03 -15.38
CA ILE A 287 -10.65 -8.14 -14.86
C ILE A 287 -9.66 -8.68 -15.89
N ALA A 288 -10.09 -9.63 -16.71
CA ALA A 288 -9.27 -10.16 -17.80
C ALA A 288 -9.01 -9.08 -18.87
N LEU A 289 -10.03 -8.27 -19.22
CA LEU A 289 -9.88 -7.15 -20.15
C LEU A 289 -8.94 -6.06 -19.62
N ILE A 290 -9.03 -5.75 -18.32
CA ILE A 290 -8.16 -4.76 -17.67
C ILE A 290 -6.70 -5.25 -17.68
N GLN A 291 -6.46 -6.51 -17.31
CA GLN A 291 -5.11 -7.08 -17.32
C GLN A 291 -4.58 -7.29 -18.75
N PHE A 292 -5.45 -7.61 -19.71
CA PHE A 292 -5.09 -7.66 -21.13
C PHE A 292 -4.57 -6.31 -21.60
N ALA A 293 -5.33 -5.23 -21.35
CA ALA A 293 -4.89 -3.88 -21.69
C ALA A 293 -3.58 -3.50 -20.98
N GLY A 294 -3.44 -3.83 -19.69
CA GLY A 294 -2.25 -3.48 -18.92
C GLY A 294 -0.99 -4.22 -19.39
N THR A 295 -1.12 -5.51 -19.67
CA THR A 295 -0.01 -6.34 -20.17
C THR A 295 0.30 -6.10 -21.64
N HIS A 296 -0.66 -5.62 -22.44
CA HIS A 296 -0.38 -5.17 -23.80
C HIS A 296 0.45 -3.88 -23.82
N LEU A 297 0.24 -2.97 -22.87
CA LEU A 297 0.98 -1.70 -22.79
C LEU A 297 2.38 -1.85 -22.16
N PHE A 298 2.53 -2.74 -21.17
CA PHE A 298 3.76 -2.83 -20.36
C PHE A 298 4.36 -4.25 -20.30
N GLY A 299 3.94 -5.13 -21.21
CA GLY A 299 4.32 -6.53 -21.25
C GLY A 299 3.74 -7.36 -20.10
N ASP A 300 4.03 -8.66 -20.12
CA ASP A 300 3.68 -9.63 -19.07
C ASP A 300 4.58 -9.49 -17.83
N THR A 301 4.50 -8.31 -17.24
CA THR A 301 5.23 -7.86 -16.06
C THR A 301 4.27 -7.61 -14.91
N GLN A 302 4.78 -7.66 -13.68
CA GLN A 302 3.99 -7.38 -12.48
C GLN A 302 3.38 -5.97 -12.52
N PHE A 303 4.13 -5.03 -13.10
CA PHE A 303 3.69 -3.67 -13.35
C PHE A 303 2.53 -3.63 -14.35
N GLY A 304 2.64 -4.33 -15.49
CA GLY A 304 1.57 -4.40 -16.49
C GLY A 304 0.27 -4.98 -15.94
N VAL A 305 0.35 -6.05 -15.14
CA VAL A 305 -0.82 -6.65 -14.46
C VAL A 305 -1.49 -5.67 -13.49
N ARG A 306 -0.72 -4.82 -12.80
CA ARG A 306 -1.22 -3.93 -11.74
C ARG A 306 -1.45 -2.48 -12.16
N PHE A 307 -1.04 -2.09 -13.36
CA PHE A 307 -0.97 -0.70 -13.81
C PHE A 307 -2.25 0.11 -13.52
N PHE A 308 -3.41 -0.47 -13.83
CA PHE A 308 -4.69 0.21 -13.70
C PHE A 308 -5.18 0.37 -12.26
N SER A 309 -4.67 -0.39 -11.28
CA SER A 309 -5.20 -0.38 -9.91
C SER A 309 -4.93 0.97 -9.22
N PRO A 310 -3.68 1.49 -9.19
CA PRO A 310 -3.42 2.85 -8.74
C PRO A 310 -4.19 3.91 -9.53
N LEU A 311 -4.36 3.72 -10.85
CA LEU A 311 -5.08 4.65 -11.71
C LEU A 311 -6.57 4.74 -11.33
N PHE A 312 -7.23 3.61 -11.11
CA PHE A 312 -8.63 3.57 -10.67
C PHE A 312 -8.82 4.25 -9.31
N ALA A 313 -7.90 4.00 -8.37
CA ALA A 313 -7.91 4.69 -7.08
C ALA A 313 -7.73 6.21 -7.22
N GLY A 314 -6.84 6.65 -8.14
CA GLY A 314 -6.62 8.06 -8.47
C GLY A 314 -7.86 8.73 -9.08
N ILE A 315 -8.52 8.07 -10.03
CA ILE A 315 -9.76 8.57 -10.65
C ILE A 315 -10.89 8.63 -9.62
N ALA A 316 -11.08 7.59 -8.81
CA ALA A 316 -12.09 7.57 -7.76
C ALA A 316 -11.85 8.70 -6.74
N SER A 317 -10.59 8.92 -6.36
CA SER A 317 -10.19 10.04 -5.48
C SER A 317 -10.48 11.40 -6.11
N PHE A 318 -10.21 11.57 -7.40
CA PHE A 318 -10.54 12.81 -8.11
C PHE A 318 -12.04 13.07 -8.15
N LEU A 319 -12.84 12.06 -8.48
CA LEU A 319 -14.30 12.16 -8.50
C LEU A 319 -14.85 12.54 -7.13
N LEU A 320 -14.39 11.87 -6.07
CA LEU A 320 -14.78 12.18 -4.69
C LEU A 320 -14.34 13.58 -4.26
N LEU A 321 -13.11 14.00 -4.59
CA LEU A 321 -12.60 15.32 -4.26
C LEU A 321 -13.50 16.42 -4.85
N ARG A 322 -13.81 16.32 -6.14
CA ARG A 322 -14.63 17.32 -6.83
C ARG A 322 -16.06 17.32 -6.33
N PHE A 323 -16.63 16.13 -6.16
CA PHE A 323 -18.00 15.96 -5.71
C PHE A 323 -18.18 16.46 -4.28
N PHE A 324 -17.38 15.97 -3.33
CA PHE A 324 -17.54 16.30 -1.92
C PHE A 324 -17.12 17.75 -1.61
N ALA A 325 -16.16 18.32 -2.36
CA ALA A 325 -15.84 19.73 -2.25
C ALA A 325 -17.00 20.64 -2.67
N ARG A 326 -17.71 20.26 -3.74
CA ARG A 326 -18.90 20.99 -4.22
C ARG A 326 -20.03 20.92 -3.19
N GLU A 327 -20.36 19.72 -2.72
CA GLU A 327 -21.54 19.51 -1.88
C GLU A 327 -21.33 19.90 -0.40
N ILE A 328 -20.11 19.73 0.14
CA ILE A 328 -19.82 19.93 1.57
C ILE A 328 -18.74 21.01 1.78
N GLY A 329 -17.63 20.93 1.05
CA GLY A 329 -16.52 21.89 1.13
C GLY A 329 -15.16 21.26 0.86
N ALA A 330 -14.21 22.03 0.33
CA ALA A 330 -12.92 21.52 -0.13
C ALA A 330 -12.06 20.95 1.00
N ARG A 331 -12.07 21.58 2.18
CA ARG A 331 -11.34 21.07 3.36
C ARG A 331 -11.83 19.69 3.84
N PRO A 332 -13.12 19.47 4.15
CA PRO A 332 -13.58 18.13 4.53
C PRO A 332 -13.47 17.14 3.38
N SER A 333 -13.51 17.59 2.12
CA SER A 333 -13.21 16.74 0.97
C SER A 333 -11.77 16.25 0.95
N PHE A 334 -10.80 17.12 1.26
CA PHE A 334 -9.41 16.71 1.39
C PHE A 334 -9.21 15.76 2.59
N ALA A 335 -9.90 15.99 3.70
CA ALA A 335 -9.88 15.08 4.85
C ALA A 335 -10.40 13.68 4.48
N LEU A 336 -11.48 13.59 3.68
CA LEU A 336 -12.00 12.34 3.15
C LEU A 336 -10.96 11.59 2.31
N LEU A 337 -10.19 12.28 1.47
CA LEU A 337 -9.12 11.65 0.68
C LEU A 337 -8.03 11.03 1.55
N ILE A 338 -7.59 11.76 2.58
CA ILE A 338 -6.57 11.27 3.51
C ILE A 338 -7.10 10.05 4.27
N ILE A 339 -8.34 10.11 4.78
CA ILE A 339 -8.99 9.01 5.50
C ILE A 339 -9.08 7.77 4.59
N ALA A 340 -9.58 7.92 3.36
CA ALA A 340 -9.67 6.82 2.41
C ALA A 340 -8.29 6.22 2.08
N THR A 341 -7.28 7.07 1.89
CA THR A 341 -5.90 6.62 1.59
C THR A 341 -5.22 5.95 2.79
N ALA A 342 -5.51 6.40 4.01
CA ALA A 342 -4.97 5.83 5.25
C ALA A 342 -5.73 4.56 5.70
N THR A 343 -6.76 4.13 4.98
CA THR A 343 -7.54 2.95 5.33
C THR A 343 -6.89 1.70 4.73
N PRO A 344 -6.45 0.72 5.53
CA PRO A 344 -5.72 -0.47 5.05
C PRO A 344 -6.36 -1.17 3.85
N LEU A 345 -7.67 -1.44 3.92
CA LEU A 345 -8.39 -2.12 2.83
C LEU A 345 -8.33 -1.37 1.50
N LEU A 346 -8.54 -0.05 1.53
CA LEU A 346 -8.50 0.79 0.33
C LEU A 346 -7.06 1.06 -0.14
N GLY A 347 -6.11 1.17 0.79
CA GLY A 347 -4.70 1.36 0.49
C GLY A 347 -4.12 0.16 -0.26
N VAL A 348 -4.28 -1.05 0.28
CA VAL A 348 -3.86 -2.30 -0.38
C VAL A 348 -4.62 -2.52 -1.69
N GLY A 349 -5.93 -2.23 -1.69
CA GLY A 349 -6.74 -2.27 -2.90
C GLY A 349 -6.24 -1.33 -4.01
N ALA A 350 -5.58 -0.22 -3.67
CA ALA A 350 -4.98 0.68 -4.65
C ALA A 350 -3.63 0.21 -5.23
N ILE A 351 -3.11 -0.93 -4.76
CA ILE A 351 -1.85 -1.53 -5.22
C ILE A 351 -2.11 -2.83 -5.98
N LEU A 352 -2.89 -3.73 -5.39
CA LEU A 352 -3.19 -5.03 -5.98
C LEU A 352 -4.26 -4.90 -7.07
N MET A 353 -4.15 -5.70 -8.13
CA MET A 353 -5.16 -5.76 -9.17
C MET A 353 -6.07 -6.96 -8.97
N THR A 354 -7.09 -6.77 -8.14
CA THR A 354 -8.21 -7.70 -8.03
C THR A 354 -9.44 -7.13 -8.75
N ILE A 355 -10.58 -7.79 -8.62
CA ILE A 355 -11.88 -7.28 -9.11
C ILE A 355 -12.43 -6.09 -8.32
N ASP A 356 -11.90 -5.81 -7.13
CA ASP A 356 -12.46 -4.80 -6.22
C ASP A 356 -12.15 -3.35 -6.65
N PRO A 357 -10.92 -2.98 -7.04
CA PRO A 357 -10.60 -1.61 -7.44
C PRO A 357 -11.46 -1.05 -8.59
N PRO A 358 -11.66 -1.77 -9.73
CA PRO A 358 -12.54 -1.27 -10.78
C PRO A 358 -14.00 -1.21 -10.33
N LEU A 359 -14.47 -2.15 -9.48
CA LEU A 359 -15.81 -2.08 -8.89
C LEU A 359 -15.98 -0.81 -8.04
N VAL A 360 -15.03 -0.51 -7.15
CA VAL A 360 -15.08 0.66 -6.26
C VAL A 360 -15.12 1.96 -7.07
N LEU A 361 -14.34 2.05 -8.17
CA LEU A 361 -14.40 3.17 -9.11
C LEU A 361 -15.79 3.29 -9.75
N CYS A 362 -16.30 2.20 -10.33
CA CYS A 362 -17.60 2.18 -11.00
C CYS A 362 -18.74 2.55 -10.04
N TRP A 363 -18.73 2.00 -8.83
CA TRP A 363 -19.70 2.31 -7.78
C TRP A 363 -19.65 3.78 -7.37
N THR A 364 -18.44 4.34 -7.24
CA THR A 364 -18.22 5.77 -6.92
C THR A 364 -18.72 6.67 -8.05
N LEU A 365 -18.45 6.32 -9.31
CA LEU A 365 -18.94 7.05 -10.47
C LEU A 365 -20.47 7.03 -10.53
N ALA A 366 -21.09 5.86 -10.34
CA ALA A 366 -22.54 5.70 -10.26
C ALA A 366 -23.13 6.51 -9.10
N MET A 367 -22.51 6.50 -7.91
CA MET A 367 -22.94 7.29 -6.76
C MET A 367 -22.89 8.80 -7.06
N VAL A 368 -21.78 9.30 -7.60
CA VAL A 368 -21.58 10.73 -7.88
C VAL A 368 -22.53 11.22 -8.98
N ALA A 369 -22.66 10.46 -10.06
CA ALA A 369 -23.61 10.78 -11.13
C ALA A 369 -25.06 10.68 -10.62
N GLY A 370 -25.36 9.67 -9.82
CA GLY A 370 -26.66 9.41 -9.22
C GLY A 370 -27.16 10.55 -8.34
N TRP A 371 -26.30 11.15 -7.52
CA TRP A 371 -26.69 12.31 -6.71
C TRP A 371 -27.18 13.45 -7.59
N ARG A 372 -26.47 13.73 -8.69
CA ARG A 372 -26.85 14.76 -9.68
C ARG A 372 -28.08 14.36 -10.51
N ALA A 373 -28.28 13.08 -10.73
CA ALA A 373 -29.41 12.54 -11.48
C ALA A 373 -30.72 12.62 -10.69
N ALA A 374 -30.64 12.48 -9.37
CA ALA A 374 -31.76 12.50 -8.44
C ALA A 374 -32.07 13.89 -7.83
N GLN A 375 -31.38 14.95 -8.28
CA GLN A 375 -31.78 16.32 -7.97
C GLN A 375 -33.03 16.72 -8.76
N PRO A 376 -33.85 17.68 -8.28
CA PRO A 376 -35.06 18.14 -8.99
C PRO A 376 -34.82 18.53 -10.46
N ASP A 377 -33.68 19.17 -10.74
CA ASP A 377 -33.21 19.59 -12.07
C ASP A 377 -32.31 18.54 -12.77
N GLY A 378 -32.28 17.32 -12.24
CA GLY A 378 -31.45 16.21 -12.69
C GLY A 378 -31.69 15.84 -14.15
N LYS A 379 -30.62 15.86 -14.94
CA LYS A 379 -30.64 15.60 -16.39
C LYS A 379 -30.52 14.12 -16.73
N MET A 380 -31.14 13.72 -17.83
CA MET A 380 -31.11 12.36 -18.39
C MET A 380 -29.69 11.78 -18.51
N ARG A 381 -28.73 12.57 -19.00
CA ARG A 381 -27.33 12.16 -19.16
C ARG A 381 -26.70 11.60 -17.88
N HIS A 382 -27.10 12.09 -16.70
CA HIS A 382 -26.55 11.59 -15.45
C HIS A 382 -27.09 10.19 -15.13
N TRP A 383 -28.35 9.90 -15.46
CA TRP A 383 -28.91 8.55 -15.37
C TRP A 383 -28.25 7.57 -16.34
N LEU A 384 -27.92 8.01 -17.56
CA LEU A 384 -27.18 7.16 -18.50
C LEU A 384 -25.79 6.79 -17.95
N ILE A 385 -25.09 7.75 -17.33
CA ILE A 385 -23.81 7.49 -16.64
C ILE A 385 -24.01 6.52 -15.47
N VAL A 386 -25.10 6.64 -14.69
CA VAL A 386 -25.42 5.69 -13.61
C VAL A 386 -25.56 4.27 -14.16
N GLY A 387 -26.37 4.08 -15.21
CA GLY A 387 -26.58 2.77 -15.81
C GLY A 387 -25.30 2.15 -16.36
N LEU A 388 -24.51 2.94 -17.10
CA LEU A 388 -23.24 2.48 -17.64
C LEU A 388 -22.22 2.15 -16.54
N ALA A 389 -22.09 3.00 -15.53
CA ALA A 389 -21.18 2.75 -14.41
C ALA A 389 -21.59 1.52 -13.61
N MET A 390 -22.88 1.32 -13.34
CA MET A 390 -23.38 0.08 -12.71
C MET A 390 -23.09 -1.15 -13.58
N GLY A 391 -23.30 -1.05 -14.90
CA GLY A 391 -23.07 -2.15 -15.85
C GLY A 391 -21.59 -2.54 -15.96
N LEU A 392 -20.70 -1.56 -16.09
CA LEU A 392 -19.25 -1.78 -16.08
C LEU A 392 -18.77 -2.34 -14.72
N GLY A 393 -19.37 -1.87 -13.62
CA GLY A 393 -19.11 -2.44 -12.28
C GLY A 393 -19.53 -3.91 -12.20
N PHE A 394 -20.67 -4.28 -12.77
CA PHE A 394 -21.14 -5.67 -12.82
C PHE A 394 -20.22 -6.55 -13.65
N LEU A 395 -19.71 -6.03 -14.77
CA LEU A 395 -18.70 -6.69 -15.59
C LEU A 395 -17.36 -6.87 -14.86
N CYS A 396 -17.15 -6.23 -13.70
CA CYS A 396 -15.98 -6.47 -12.85
C CYS A 396 -16.29 -7.39 -11.68
N LYS A 397 -17.43 -7.20 -11.00
CA LYS A 397 -17.86 -8.01 -9.86
C LYS A 397 -19.37 -7.96 -9.68
N TYR A 398 -19.99 -9.13 -9.51
CA TYR A 398 -21.44 -9.29 -9.36
C TYR A 398 -22.05 -8.50 -8.20
N THR A 399 -21.27 -8.17 -7.16
CA THR A 399 -21.68 -7.30 -6.05
C THR A 399 -22.21 -5.95 -6.52
N ALA A 400 -21.83 -5.46 -7.72
CA ALA A 400 -22.40 -4.24 -8.31
C ALA A 400 -23.93 -4.26 -8.39
N ALA A 401 -24.56 -5.43 -8.52
CA ALA A 401 -26.02 -5.57 -8.56
C ALA A 401 -26.71 -5.07 -7.28
N TYR A 402 -26.02 -5.07 -6.13
CA TYR A 402 -26.55 -4.48 -4.88
C TYR A 402 -26.91 -3.00 -5.04
N GLN A 403 -26.32 -2.29 -6.01
CA GLN A 403 -26.64 -0.88 -6.22
C GLN A 403 -28.09 -0.67 -6.68
N ILE A 404 -28.75 -1.68 -7.27
CA ILE A 404 -30.19 -1.66 -7.55
C ILE A 404 -30.97 -1.58 -6.22
N ILE A 405 -30.60 -2.42 -5.24
CA ILE A 405 -31.21 -2.41 -3.90
C ILE A 405 -30.97 -1.05 -3.22
N CYS A 406 -29.76 -0.49 -3.34
CA CYS A 406 -29.45 0.85 -2.86
C CYS A 406 -30.38 1.93 -3.44
N TRP A 407 -30.66 1.88 -4.75
CA TRP A 407 -31.60 2.80 -5.41
C TRP A 407 -33.04 2.60 -4.96
N ILE A 408 -33.50 1.36 -4.84
CA ILE A 408 -34.85 1.03 -4.33
C ILE A 408 -35.01 1.63 -2.92
N ILE A 409 -34.07 1.35 -2.02
CA ILE A 409 -34.09 1.88 -0.65
C ILE A 409 -34.04 3.40 -0.65
N PHE A 410 -33.23 4.03 -1.50
CA PHE A 410 -33.19 5.48 -1.63
C PHE A 410 -34.54 6.06 -2.04
N PHE A 411 -35.21 5.54 -3.06
CA PHE A 411 -36.53 6.02 -3.47
C PHE A 411 -37.63 5.75 -2.42
N VAL A 412 -37.50 4.67 -1.66
CA VAL A 412 -38.39 4.40 -0.51
C VAL A 412 -38.19 5.46 0.56
N LEU A 413 -36.95 5.75 0.96
CA LEU A 413 -36.62 6.64 2.07
C LEU A 413 -36.62 8.14 1.71
N ALA A 414 -36.54 8.49 0.42
CA ALA A 414 -36.58 9.87 -0.09
C ALA A 414 -37.80 10.09 -1.01
N PRO A 415 -39.01 10.31 -0.46
CA PRO A 415 -40.23 10.49 -1.24
C PRO A 415 -40.15 11.60 -2.30
N ALA A 416 -39.44 12.69 -2.00
CA ALA A 416 -39.24 13.81 -2.93
C ALA A 416 -38.55 13.37 -4.24
N SER A 417 -37.67 12.37 -4.18
CA SER A 417 -36.93 11.87 -5.34
C SER A 417 -37.77 10.94 -6.23
N ARG A 418 -38.96 10.47 -5.78
CA ARG A 418 -39.81 9.55 -6.55
C ARG A 418 -40.37 10.16 -7.82
N ILE A 419 -40.32 11.49 -7.96
CA ILE A 419 -40.67 12.18 -9.22
C ILE A 419 -39.84 11.66 -10.41
N HIS A 420 -38.61 11.19 -10.17
CA HIS A 420 -37.76 10.62 -11.21
C HIS A 420 -38.25 9.26 -11.73
N LEU A 421 -39.02 8.50 -10.95
CA LEU A 421 -39.59 7.23 -11.39
C LEU A 421 -40.67 7.41 -12.47
N ARG A 422 -41.25 8.61 -12.58
CA ARG A 422 -42.17 8.99 -13.67
C ARG A 422 -41.43 9.46 -14.93
N LYS A 423 -40.10 9.63 -14.86
CA LYS A 423 -39.25 10.07 -15.96
C LYS A 423 -38.53 8.85 -16.56
N PRO A 424 -38.13 8.89 -17.85
CA PRO A 424 -37.45 7.75 -18.47
C PRO A 424 -36.06 7.45 -17.90
N GLY A 425 -35.44 8.38 -17.16
CA GLY A 425 -34.03 8.29 -16.75
C GLY A 425 -33.64 7.04 -15.95
N PRO A 426 -34.24 6.81 -14.77
CA PRO A 426 -33.93 5.61 -13.98
C PRO A 426 -34.15 4.30 -14.74
N TRP A 427 -35.16 4.25 -15.62
CA TRP A 427 -35.48 3.07 -16.42
C TRP A 427 -34.46 2.84 -17.54
N LEU A 428 -34.03 3.89 -18.23
CA LEU A 428 -32.94 3.81 -19.21
C LEU A 428 -31.61 3.41 -18.55
N ALA A 429 -31.35 3.88 -17.32
CA ALA A 429 -30.19 3.44 -16.54
C ALA A 429 -30.26 1.93 -16.26
N LEU A 430 -31.44 1.42 -15.88
CA LEU A 430 -31.67 -0.02 -15.66
C LEU A 430 -31.50 -0.82 -16.96
N ILE A 431 -32.03 -0.34 -18.09
CA ILE A 431 -31.88 -0.99 -19.40
C ILE A 431 -30.40 -1.08 -19.79
N ILE A 432 -29.63 -0.01 -19.62
CA ILE A 432 -28.18 -0.01 -19.90
C ILE A 432 -27.47 -1.02 -18.99
N PHE A 433 -27.79 -1.02 -17.69
CA PHE A 433 -27.24 -2.00 -16.77
C PHE A 433 -27.52 -3.44 -17.22
N LEU A 434 -28.77 -3.76 -17.56
CA LEU A 434 -29.18 -5.08 -18.04
C LEU A 434 -28.51 -5.44 -19.37
N ALA A 435 -28.33 -4.49 -20.28
CA ALA A 435 -27.60 -4.71 -21.52
C ALA A 435 -26.13 -5.09 -21.26
N CYS A 436 -25.49 -4.45 -20.29
CA CYS A 436 -24.13 -4.80 -19.86
C CYS A 436 -24.04 -6.19 -19.22
N THR A 437 -25.12 -6.74 -18.65
CA THR A 437 -25.08 -8.10 -18.06
C THR A 437 -25.22 -9.21 -19.11
N LEU A 438 -25.69 -8.89 -20.33
CA LEU A 438 -25.95 -9.88 -21.38
C LEU A 438 -24.75 -10.80 -21.70
N PRO A 439 -23.49 -10.31 -21.86
CA PRO A 439 -22.35 -11.19 -22.13
C PRO A 439 -22.18 -12.29 -21.08
N VAL A 440 -22.37 -11.95 -19.80
CA VAL A 440 -22.27 -12.90 -18.68
C VAL A 440 -23.38 -13.94 -18.74
N VAL A 441 -24.60 -13.50 -19.02
CA VAL A 441 -25.78 -14.38 -19.11
C VAL A 441 -25.63 -15.34 -20.29
N VAL A 442 -25.22 -14.84 -21.46
CA VAL A 442 -24.97 -15.66 -22.66
C VAL A 442 -23.90 -16.71 -22.37
N TRP A 443 -22.76 -16.30 -21.82
CA TRP A 443 -21.68 -17.24 -21.50
C TRP A 443 -22.14 -18.29 -20.49
N ASN A 444 -22.82 -17.90 -19.41
CA ASN A 444 -23.33 -18.86 -18.42
C ASN A 444 -24.33 -19.84 -19.02
N SER A 445 -25.25 -19.38 -19.87
CA SER A 445 -26.23 -20.25 -20.53
C SER A 445 -25.56 -21.31 -21.42
N GLN A 446 -24.42 -20.98 -22.02
CA GLN A 446 -23.62 -21.90 -22.84
C GLN A 446 -22.79 -22.90 -22.01
N HIS A 447 -22.56 -22.61 -20.72
CA HIS A 447 -21.71 -23.40 -19.84
C HIS A 447 -22.49 -23.96 -18.63
N GLY A 448 -23.77 -24.27 -18.83
CA GLY A 448 -24.60 -24.92 -17.80
C GLY A 448 -24.78 -24.11 -16.51
N TRP A 449 -24.74 -22.77 -16.60
CA TRP A 449 -24.87 -21.85 -15.46
C TRP A 449 -23.83 -22.04 -14.36
N ILE A 450 -22.66 -22.58 -14.71
CA ILE A 450 -21.62 -22.96 -13.75
C ILE A 450 -21.17 -21.80 -12.85
N THR A 451 -21.09 -20.56 -13.36
CA THR A 451 -20.71 -19.41 -12.54
C THR A 451 -21.77 -19.09 -11.50
N ALA A 452 -23.05 -19.21 -11.85
CA ALA A 452 -24.15 -18.97 -10.90
C ALA A 452 -24.08 -19.99 -9.75
N HIS A 453 -23.84 -21.27 -10.05
CA HIS A 453 -23.64 -22.32 -9.05
C HIS A 453 -22.39 -22.06 -8.19
N HIS A 454 -21.28 -21.66 -8.80
CA HIS A 454 -20.05 -21.31 -8.08
C HIS A 454 -20.24 -20.12 -7.12
N VAL A 455 -20.88 -19.04 -7.59
CA VAL A 455 -21.18 -17.86 -6.76
C VAL A 455 -22.11 -18.23 -5.61
N ALA A 456 -23.11 -19.07 -5.86
CA ALA A 456 -24.02 -19.56 -4.82
C ALA A 456 -23.29 -20.39 -3.76
N SER A 457 -22.43 -21.32 -4.20
CA SER A 457 -21.58 -22.13 -3.32
C SER A 457 -20.62 -21.27 -2.49
N ASN A 458 -19.98 -20.26 -3.10
CA ASN A 458 -19.12 -19.30 -2.39
C ASN A 458 -19.89 -18.44 -1.38
N ALA A 459 -21.15 -18.13 -1.64
CA ALA A 459 -22.02 -17.50 -0.64
C ALA A 459 -22.41 -18.47 0.50
N GLY A 460 -22.09 -19.77 0.40
CA GLY A 460 -22.45 -20.78 1.38
C GLY A 460 -23.92 -21.21 1.26
N LEU A 461 -24.56 -21.00 0.11
CA LEU A 461 -25.87 -21.60 -0.17
C LEU A 461 -25.73 -23.12 -0.18
N GLY A 462 -26.47 -23.81 0.68
CA GLY A 462 -26.35 -25.27 0.90
C GLY A 462 -25.35 -25.69 1.98
N SER A 463 -24.59 -24.75 2.56
CA SER A 463 -23.71 -25.04 3.70
C SER A 463 -24.46 -24.99 5.05
N GLN A 464 -23.95 -25.68 6.06
CA GLN A 464 -24.47 -25.60 7.43
C GLN A 464 -24.31 -24.19 8.00
N TRP A 465 -25.29 -23.75 8.80
CA TRP A 465 -25.26 -22.47 9.49
C TRP A 465 -24.07 -22.40 10.45
N LYS A 466 -23.16 -21.44 10.21
CA LYS A 466 -22.00 -21.17 11.06
C LYS A 466 -21.90 -19.67 11.28
N ILE A 467 -22.24 -19.24 12.50
CA ILE A 467 -22.18 -17.84 12.90
C ILE A 467 -20.72 -17.37 12.92
N ARG A 468 -20.38 -16.41 12.05
CA ARG A 468 -19.04 -15.84 11.86
C ARG A 468 -19.04 -14.31 11.98
N THR A 469 -20.10 -13.75 12.56
CA THR A 469 -20.33 -12.31 12.70
C THR A 469 -19.20 -11.60 13.44
N LEU A 470 -18.69 -12.19 14.53
CA LEU A 470 -17.59 -11.59 15.29
C LEU A 470 -16.29 -11.56 14.47
N ASP A 471 -15.96 -12.66 13.78
CA ASP A 471 -14.79 -12.74 12.89
C ASP A 471 -14.87 -11.66 11.81
N PHE A 472 -16.05 -11.47 11.20
CA PHE A 472 -16.29 -10.42 10.21
C PHE A 472 -16.12 -9.01 10.80
N LEU A 473 -16.77 -8.70 11.93
CA LEU A 473 -16.68 -7.38 12.56
C LEU A 473 -15.26 -7.04 13.02
N LEU A 474 -14.52 -8.00 13.57
CA LEU A 474 -13.13 -7.82 13.96
C LEU A 474 -12.22 -7.58 12.74
N ALA A 475 -12.47 -8.29 11.64
CA ALA A 475 -11.75 -8.05 10.40
C ALA A 475 -12.04 -6.65 9.83
N GLU A 476 -13.30 -6.21 9.80
CA GLU A 476 -13.65 -4.86 9.36
C GLU A 476 -13.11 -3.77 10.28
N PHE A 477 -13.14 -3.99 11.59
CA PHE A 477 -12.58 -3.07 12.58
C PHE A 477 -11.07 -2.83 12.34
N ALA A 478 -10.32 -3.89 12.02
CA ALA A 478 -8.90 -3.79 11.71
C ALA A 478 -8.66 -3.17 10.31
N LEU A 479 -9.33 -3.69 9.28
CA LEU A 479 -9.09 -3.33 7.87
C LEU A 479 -9.61 -1.93 7.50
N LEU A 480 -10.66 -1.44 8.17
CA LEU A 480 -11.19 -0.10 7.96
C LEU A 480 -10.53 0.96 8.83
N ASN A 481 -9.55 0.58 9.68
CA ASN A 481 -9.02 1.37 10.78
C ASN A 481 -10.02 1.49 11.95
N PRO A 482 -9.64 1.10 13.19
CA PRO A 482 -10.51 1.15 14.36
C PRO A 482 -11.28 2.46 14.58
N ILE A 483 -10.59 3.59 14.38
CA ILE A 483 -11.15 4.92 14.64
C ILE A 483 -12.16 5.30 13.56
N PHE A 484 -11.85 4.98 12.30
CA PHE A 484 -12.77 5.25 11.19
C PHE A 484 -13.97 4.31 11.24
N PHE A 485 -13.77 3.04 11.60
CA PHE A 485 -14.85 2.08 11.79
C PHE A 485 -15.85 2.56 12.86
N ILE A 486 -15.36 2.92 14.06
CA ILE A 486 -16.23 3.44 15.13
C ILE A 486 -16.88 4.75 14.70
N GLY A 487 -16.11 5.67 14.12
CA GLY A 487 -16.62 6.96 13.64
C GLY A 487 -17.71 6.82 12.57
N MET A 488 -17.57 5.83 11.69
CA MET A 488 -18.51 5.50 10.62
C MET A 488 -19.79 4.89 11.18
N MET A 489 -19.67 3.87 12.05
CA MET A 489 -20.81 3.24 12.72
C MET A 489 -21.60 4.26 13.54
N TRP A 490 -20.91 5.12 14.30
CA TRP A 490 -21.55 6.20 15.04
C TRP A 490 -22.31 7.13 14.12
N ALA A 491 -21.66 7.60 13.04
CA ALA A 491 -22.29 8.52 12.10
C ALA A 491 -23.56 7.91 11.49
N MET A 492 -23.53 6.64 11.10
CA MET A 492 -24.68 5.91 10.55
C MET A 492 -25.87 5.79 11.51
N ILE A 493 -25.62 5.62 12.80
CA ILE A 493 -26.68 5.54 13.81
C ILE A 493 -27.19 6.95 14.14
N ALA A 494 -26.28 7.89 14.37
CA ALA A 494 -26.62 9.21 14.88
C ALA A 494 -27.29 10.12 13.84
N PHE A 495 -26.89 10.03 12.56
CA PHE A 495 -27.50 10.87 11.52
C PHE A 495 -28.97 10.49 11.27
N TRP A 496 -29.38 9.27 11.61
CA TRP A 496 -30.73 8.76 11.32
C TRP A 496 -31.84 9.66 11.88
N LYS A 497 -31.59 10.29 13.03
CA LYS A 497 -32.48 11.28 13.65
C LYS A 497 -32.73 12.51 12.74
N PHE A 498 -31.74 12.89 11.94
CA PHE A 498 -31.73 14.07 11.07
C PHE A 498 -31.90 13.71 9.58
N ARG A 499 -32.22 12.45 9.26
CA ARG A 499 -32.22 11.94 7.87
C ARG A 499 -33.14 12.69 6.91
N ARG A 500 -34.22 13.29 7.42
CA ARG A 500 -35.18 14.08 6.62
C ARG A 500 -34.65 15.48 6.27
N GLU A 501 -33.82 16.04 7.12
CA GLU A 501 -33.21 17.37 6.94
C GLU A 501 -31.92 17.32 6.13
N ARG A 502 -31.30 16.13 6.03
CA ARG A 502 -29.99 15.91 5.42
C ARG A 502 -30.08 14.91 4.26
N PRO A 503 -30.67 15.28 3.10
CA PRO A 503 -30.90 14.34 1.99
C PRO A 503 -29.62 13.76 1.40
N LEU A 504 -28.52 14.52 1.38
CA LEU A 504 -27.21 14.03 0.93
C LEU A 504 -26.67 12.93 1.85
N TRP A 505 -26.87 13.04 3.16
CA TRP A 505 -26.42 12.05 4.13
C TRP A 505 -27.24 10.77 4.01
N LEU A 506 -28.56 10.91 3.84
CA LEU A 506 -29.44 9.78 3.53
C LEU A 506 -29.01 9.08 2.23
N TYR A 507 -28.63 9.85 1.20
CA TYR A 507 -28.13 9.29 -0.05
C TYR A 507 -26.85 8.46 0.16
N PHE A 508 -25.85 8.99 0.88
CA PHE A 508 -24.65 8.24 1.23
C PHE A 508 -24.94 6.96 2.01
N PHE A 509 -25.84 7.05 2.99
CA PHE A 509 -26.30 5.88 3.72
C PHE A 509 -26.90 4.83 2.79
N CYS A 510 -27.82 5.22 1.90
CA CYS A 510 -28.47 4.29 0.97
C CYS A 510 -27.47 3.65 0.00
N MET A 511 -26.41 4.36 -0.39
CA MET A 511 -25.40 3.88 -1.34
C MET A 511 -24.33 2.98 -0.71
N GLY A 512 -24.28 2.83 0.62
CA GLY A 512 -23.31 1.96 1.30
C GLY A 512 -23.93 0.98 2.30
N ALA A 513 -24.83 1.45 3.16
CA ALA A 513 -25.39 0.67 4.26
C ALA A 513 -26.05 -0.66 3.82
N PRO A 514 -26.82 -0.73 2.70
CA PRO A 514 -27.43 -1.99 2.27
C PRO A 514 -26.41 -3.09 1.97
N VAL A 515 -25.26 -2.73 1.38
CA VAL A 515 -24.18 -3.69 1.11
C VAL A 515 -23.54 -4.15 2.41
N PHE A 516 -23.17 -3.21 3.29
CA PHE A 516 -22.54 -3.52 4.57
C PHE A 516 -23.43 -4.41 5.44
N PHE A 517 -24.69 -4.01 5.64
CA PHE A 517 -25.64 -4.76 6.46
C PHE A 517 -26.09 -6.05 5.80
N GLY A 518 -26.18 -6.12 4.46
CA GLY A 518 -26.45 -7.37 3.77
C GLY A 518 -25.38 -8.43 4.08
N HIS A 519 -24.10 -8.05 4.02
CA HIS A 519 -23.00 -8.95 4.38
C HIS A 519 -22.94 -9.23 5.89
N LEU A 520 -23.23 -8.24 6.74
CA LEU A 520 -23.33 -8.46 8.19
C LEU A 520 -24.43 -9.47 8.53
N LEU A 521 -25.61 -9.35 7.93
CA LEU A 521 -26.72 -10.29 8.12
C LEU A 521 -26.33 -11.68 7.59
N TRP A 522 -25.68 -11.75 6.43
CA TRP A 522 -25.24 -13.02 5.87
C TRP A 522 -24.14 -13.71 6.70
N SER A 523 -23.36 -12.94 7.48
CA SER A 523 -22.35 -13.50 8.38
C SER A 523 -22.90 -14.35 9.54
N PHE A 524 -24.21 -14.29 9.81
CA PHE A 524 -24.90 -15.22 10.71
C PHE A 524 -25.07 -16.62 10.12
N HIS A 525 -25.03 -16.72 8.78
CA HIS A 525 -25.18 -17.98 8.05
C HIS A 525 -23.82 -18.57 7.66
N SER A 526 -22.97 -17.78 7.00
CA SER A 526 -21.71 -18.27 6.44
C SER A 526 -20.55 -17.28 6.59
N ARG A 527 -19.33 -17.73 6.29
CA ARG A 527 -18.14 -16.89 6.36
C ARG A 527 -18.15 -15.87 5.22
N ILE A 528 -18.03 -14.59 5.56
CA ILE A 528 -17.86 -13.50 4.60
C ILE A 528 -16.38 -13.11 4.50
N GLN A 529 -15.91 -12.90 3.27
CA GLN A 529 -14.59 -12.31 3.06
C GLN A 529 -14.66 -10.80 3.31
N PRO A 530 -13.74 -10.21 4.10
CA PRO A 530 -13.84 -8.80 4.50
C PRO A 530 -13.84 -7.81 3.33
N ASN A 531 -13.12 -8.12 2.24
CA ASN A 531 -13.09 -7.25 1.06
C ASN A 531 -14.42 -7.20 0.29
N TRP A 532 -15.41 -8.04 0.59
CA TRP A 532 -16.68 -8.04 -0.14
C TRP A 532 -17.49 -6.74 0.05
N ILE A 533 -17.28 -6.02 1.15
CA ILE A 533 -17.93 -4.73 1.39
C ILE A 533 -17.22 -3.54 0.74
N ALA A 534 -16.10 -3.75 0.02
CA ALA A 534 -15.31 -2.67 -0.58
C ALA A 534 -16.12 -1.51 -1.23
N PRO A 535 -17.16 -1.75 -2.07
CA PRO A 535 -17.96 -0.67 -2.67
C PRO A 535 -18.74 0.18 -1.65
N SER A 536 -19.04 -0.34 -0.45
CA SER A 536 -19.83 0.38 0.56
C SER A 536 -19.04 1.43 1.33
N ILE A 537 -17.71 1.28 1.39
CA ILE A 537 -16.85 2.02 2.30
C ILE A 537 -16.81 3.50 1.93
N LEU A 538 -16.59 3.85 0.66
CA LEU A 538 -16.50 5.24 0.23
C LEU A 538 -17.80 6.03 0.48
N PRO A 539 -19.01 5.52 0.13
CA PRO A 539 -20.26 6.14 0.55
C PRO A 539 -20.36 6.34 2.08
N MET A 540 -20.01 5.32 2.87
CA MET A 540 -20.12 5.38 4.34
C MET A 540 -19.08 6.35 4.95
N PHE A 541 -17.90 6.47 4.37
CA PHE A 541 -16.90 7.47 4.75
C PHE A 541 -17.31 8.88 4.35
N CYS A 542 -18.01 9.06 3.21
CA CYS A 542 -18.62 10.34 2.86
C CYS A 542 -19.62 10.78 3.95
N LEU A 543 -20.48 9.86 4.41
CA LEU A 543 -21.41 10.10 5.52
C LEU A 543 -20.67 10.44 6.82
N MET A 544 -19.67 9.63 7.17
CA MET A 544 -18.85 9.83 8.37
C MET A 544 -18.23 11.23 8.39
N VAL A 545 -17.49 11.59 7.33
CA VAL A 545 -16.80 12.88 7.26
C VAL A 545 -17.79 14.03 7.25
N ALA A 546 -18.94 13.90 6.57
CA ALA A 546 -19.98 14.92 6.56
C ALA A 546 -20.51 15.19 7.97
N TYR A 547 -20.88 14.13 8.69
CA TYR A 547 -21.42 14.18 10.04
C TYR A 547 -20.42 14.78 11.04
N TRP A 548 -19.18 14.28 11.06
CA TRP A 548 -18.17 14.73 12.01
C TRP A 548 -17.64 16.14 11.70
N ASN A 549 -17.62 16.55 10.43
CA ASN A 549 -17.32 17.93 10.06
C ASN A 549 -18.37 18.91 10.61
N GLU A 550 -19.65 18.52 10.59
CA GLU A 550 -20.70 19.33 11.20
C GLU A 550 -20.54 19.40 12.73
N LYS A 551 -20.34 18.26 13.40
CA LYS A 551 -20.10 18.23 14.86
C LYS A 551 -18.89 19.06 15.28
N PHE A 552 -17.81 19.01 14.50
CA PHE A 552 -16.64 19.85 14.72
C PHE A 552 -16.98 21.35 14.64
N ARG A 553 -17.79 21.75 13.66
CA ARG A 553 -18.25 23.15 13.51
C ARG A 553 -19.22 23.57 14.61
N SER A 554 -20.03 22.65 15.13
CA SER A 554 -20.95 22.88 16.26
C SER A 554 -20.25 22.89 17.63
N GLY A 555 -18.92 22.81 17.70
CA GLY A 555 -18.15 22.95 18.93
C GLY A 555 -17.47 21.69 19.45
N TRP A 556 -17.72 20.51 18.86
CA TRP A 556 -17.05 19.26 19.26
C TRP A 556 -15.61 19.21 18.71
N ARG A 557 -14.69 19.91 19.39
CA ARG A 557 -13.31 20.08 18.93
C ARG A 557 -12.48 18.80 18.95
N TRP A 558 -12.87 17.79 19.73
CA TRP A 558 -12.19 16.49 19.85
C TRP A 558 -12.23 15.64 18.59
N ALA A 559 -13.15 15.91 17.64
CA ALA A 559 -13.21 15.14 16.40
C ALA A 559 -11.90 15.24 15.62
N LYS A 560 -11.32 16.45 15.52
CA LYS A 560 -10.06 16.67 14.79
C LYS A 560 -8.89 15.83 15.33
N PRO A 561 -8.49 15.90 16.61
CA PRO A 561 -7.37 15.10 17.12
C PRO A 561 -7.64 13.59 17.02
N ILE A 562 -8.87 13.12 17.25
CA ILE A 562 -9.22 11.69 17.12
C ILE A 562 -9.00 11.20 15.68
N PHE A 563 -9.55 11.89 14.69
CA PHE A 563 -9.39 11.49 13.28
C PHE A 563 -7.95 11.69 12.78
N THR A 564 -7.20 12.68 13.28
CA THR A 564 -5.77 12.82 12.99
C THR A 564 -4.99 11.61 13.52
N PHE A 565 -5.28 11.16 14.75
CA PHE A 565 -4.69 9.95 15.30
C PHE A 565 -5.09 8.71 14.49
N GLY A 566 -6.35 8.63 14.04
CA GLY A 566 -6.81 7.61 13.09
C GLY A 566 -6.02 7.59 11.80
N VAL A 567 -5.75 8.75 11.18
CA VAL A 567 -4.90 8.85 9.99
C VAL A 567 -3.48 8.36 10.28
N ALA A 568 -2.87 8.77 11.40
CA ALA A 568 -1.53 8.33 11.77
C ALA A 568 -1.46 6.81 11.97
N LEU A 569 -2.43 6.24 12.69
CA LEU A 569 -2.58 4.79 12.88
C LEU A 569 -2.72 4.05 11.55
N GLY A 570 -3.51 4.60 10.63
CA GLY A 570 -3.74 4.02 9.31
C GLY A 570 -2.49 4.04 8.41
N ILE A 571 -1.78 5.16 8.38
CA ILE A 571 -0.49 5.29 7.68
C ILE A 571 0.53 4.31 8.27
N PHE A 572 0.58 4.18 9.60
CA PHE A 572 1.47 3.23 10.27
C PHE A 572 1.13 1.78 9.89
N ALA A 573 -0.15 1.40 9.91
CA ALA A 573 -0.59 0.07 9.49
C ALA A 573 -0.22 -0.20 8.02
N LEU A 574 -0.46 0.74 7.11
CA LEU A 574 -0.08 0.60 5.70
C LEU A 574 1.42 0.50 5.48
N ALA A 575 2.22 1.28 6.22
CA ALA A 575 3.67 1.20 6.15
C ALA A 575 4.17 -0.21 6.54
N ILE A 576 3.59 -0.82 7.58
CA ILE A 576 3.87 -2.21 7.97
C ILE A 576 3.43 -3.18 6.88
N MET A 577 2.25 -2.99 6.28
CA MET A 577 1.76 -3.90 5.24
C MET A 577 2.60 -3.85 3.96
N TYR A 578 3.08 -2.68 3.57
CA TYR A 578 3.95 -2.52 2.39
C TYR A 578 5.41 -2.90 2.66
N GLN A 579 5.87 -2.72 3.90
CA GLN A 579 7.24 -3.01 4.30
C GLN A 579 7.31 -3.52 5.74
N SER A 580 6.99 -4.81 5.91
CA SER A 580 6.99 -5.49 7.20
C SER A 580 8.35 -5.44 7.92
N ASN A 581 9.45 -5.31 7.17
CA ASN A 581 10.80 -5.13 7.73
C ASN A 581 10.95 -3.85 8.57
N LEU A 582 10.05 -2.87 8.46
CA LEU A 582 10.04 -1.70 9.34
C LEU A 582 9.83 -2.10 10.80
N ILE A 583 9.12 -3.20 11.06
CA ILE A 583 8.94 -3.71 12.42
C ILE A 583 10.29 -4.09 13.04
N ALA A 584 11.19 -4.73 12.28
CA ALA A 584 12.52 -5.05 12.79
C ALA A 584 13.35 -3.83 13.17
N LYS A 585 13.15 -2.69 12.49
CA LYS A 585 13.81 -1.44 12.90
C LYS A 585 13.28 -0.89 14.22
N LEU A 586 12.05 -1.23 14.59
CA LEU A 586 11.40 -0.76 15.83
C LEU A 586 11.61 -1.74 17.00
N THR A 587 11.53 -3.04 16.74
CA THR A 587 11.57 -4.08 17.78
C THR A 587 12.90 -4.84 17.82
N GLY A 588 13.80 -4.62 16.88
CA GLY A 588 15.05 -5.37 16.76
C GLY A 588 14.87 -6.81 16.24
N GLN A 589 13.65 -7.25 15.92
CA GLN A 589 13.36 -8.57 15.35
C GLN A 589 12.38 -8.50 14.18
N LEU A 590 12.59 -9.34 13.16
CA LEU A 590 11.66 -9.47 12.05
C LEU A 590 10.40 -10.24 12.49
N LEU A 591 9.24 -9.90 11.91
CA LEU A 591 8.06 -10.74 12.05
C LEU A 591 8.32 -12.14 11.48
N PRO A 592 7.82 -13.20 12.12
CA PRO A 592 7.80 -14.54 11.52
C PRO A 592 7.12 -14.51 10.14
N GLY A 593 7.68 -15.19 9.15
CA GLY A 593 7.13 -15.20 7.78
C GLY A 593 5.69 -15.75 7.74
N GLU A 594 5.35 -16.63 8.67
CA GLU A 594 4.01 -17.20 8.89
C GLU A 594 2.96 -16.12 9.27
N LYS A 595 3.41 -15.01 9.84
CA LYS A 595 2.57 -13.87 10.30
C LYS A 595 2.83 -12.59 9.51
N ASP A 596 3.68 -12.64 8.47
CA ASP A 596 3.98 -11.48 7.66
C ASP A 596 2.75 -11.09 6.79
N PRO A 597 2.29 -9.83 6.85
CA PRO A 597 1.12 -9.40 6.08
C PRO A 597 1.33 -9.46 4.57
N SER A 598 2.58 -9.42 4.10
CA SER A 598 2.95 -9.52 2.69
C SER A 598 3.14 -10.95 2.20
N ARG A 599 2.88 -11.98 3.03
CA ARG A 599 3.16 -13.37 2.69
C ARG A 599 2.64 -13.79 1.32
N ARG A 600 1.40 -13.46 0.98
CA ARG A 600 0.77 -13.87 -0.29
C ARG A 600 1.46 -13.36 -1.56
N VAL A 601 2.42 -12.44 -1.45
CA VAL A 601 3.09 -11.74 -2.55
C VAL A 601 4.62 -11.82 -2.42
N ARG A 602 5.16 -12.92 -1.88
CA ARG A 602 6.60 -13.11 -1.63
C ARG A 602 7.06 -14.53 -2.04
N ALA A 603 8.30 -14.65 -2.50
CA ALA A 603 9.02 -15.92 -2.69
C ALA A 603 8.41 -16.92 -3.70
N TRP A 604 7.52 -16.48 -4.59
CA TRP A 604 6.94 -17.30 -5.67
C TRP A 604 7.85 -17.41 -6.90
N LYS A 605 8.71 -16.42 -7.16
CA LYS A 605 9.72 -16.51 -8.23
C LYS A 605 10.69 -17.67 -8.00
N GLU A 606 11.18 -17.78 -6.77
CA GLU A 606 12.11 -18.85 -6.36
C GLU A 606 11.42 -20.22 -6.42
N ALA A 607 10.15 -20.29 -6.00
CA ALA A 607 9.33 -21.49 -6.13
C ALA A 607 9.15 -21.95 -7.58
N ALA A 608 8.77 -21.03 -8.48
CA ALA A 608 8.64 -21.34 -9.90
C ALA A 608 9.99 -21.75 -10.52
N ALA A 609 11.10 -21.12 -10.14
CA ALA A 609 12.42 -21.45 -10.65
C ALA A 609 12.90 -22.84 -10.20
N LEU A 610 12.62 -23.23 -8.95
CA LEU A 610 12.93 -24.57 -8.46
C LEU A 610 12.11 -25.63 -9.21
N ALA A 611 10.79 -25.42 -9.34
CA ALA A 611 9.93 -26.34 -10.07
C ALA A 611 10.35 -26.50 -11.54
N GLU A 612 10.77 -25.40 -12.19
CA GLU A 612 11.33 -25.43 -13.54
C GLU A 612 12.64 -26.23 -13.61
N THR A 613 13.54 -26.04 -12.64
CA THR A 613 14.81 -26.76 -12.56
C THR A 613 14.59 -28.26 -12.37
N GLU A 614 13.68 -28.67 -11.50
CA GLU A 614 13.34 -30.09 -11.32
C GLU A 614 12.64 -30.66 -12.56
N ARG A 615 11.81 -29.87 -13.25
CA ARG A 615 11.15 -30.27 -14.51
C ARG A 615 12.19 -30.55 -15.60
N GLU A 616 13.19 -29.69 -15.74
CA GLU A 616 14.26 -29.83 -16.74
C GLU A 616 15.06 -31.12 -16.55
N LYS A 617 15.26 -31.58 -15.30
CA LYS A 617 15.93 -32.88 -15.02
C LYS A 617 15.15 -34.09 -15.54
N LEU A 618 13.84 -33.94 -15.75
CA LEU A 618 12.96 -35.00 -16.25
C LEU A 618 12.80 -35.00 -17.78
N GLU A 619 13.36 -34.01 -18.48
CA GLU A 619 13.31 -33.95 -19.94
C GLU A 619 14.13 -35.08 -20.57
N GLN A 620 13.57 -35.71 -21.61
CA GLN A 620 14.27 -36.70 -22.43
C GLN A 620 14.13 -36.33 -23.92
N PRO A 621 15.06 -36.76 -24.80
CA PRO A 621 14.94 -36.52 -26.23
C PRO A 621 13.60 -37.03 -26.78
N GLY A 622 12.79 -36.13 -27.35
CA GLY A 622 11.45 -36.45 -27.88
C GLY A 622 10.35 -36.64 -26.83
N LYS A 623 10.64 -36.47 -25.53
CA LYS A 623 9.68 -36.52 -24.42
C LYS A 623 9.91 -35.33 -23.48
N PRO A 624 9.32 -34.16 -23.77
CA PRO A 624 9.39 -33.01 -22.88
C PRO A 624 8.66 -33.31 -21.56
N ALA A 625 9.09 -32.67 -20.47
CA ALA A 625 8.43 -32.77 -19.17
C ALA A 625 7.59 -31.52 -18.87
N PHE A 626 6.54 -31.65 -18.07
CA PHE A 626 5.64 -30.55 -17.69
C PHE A 626 5.48 -30.43 -16.16
N ILE A 627 4.79 -29.40 -15.69
CA ILE A 627 4.52 -29.17 -14.26
C ILE A 627 3.03 -29.31 -13.98
N LEU A 628 2.69 -30.06 -12.95
CA LEU A 628 1.35 -30.19 -12.38
C LEU A 628 1.30 -29.50 -11.02
N CYS A 629 0.38 -28.56 -10.84
CA CYS A 629 0.19 -27.86 -9.57
C CYS A 629 -1.13 -28.27 -8.92
N SER A 630 -1.14 -28.50 -7.60
CA SER A 630 -2.35 -28.89 -6.87
C SER A 630 -3.44 -27.82 -6.83
N HIS A 631 -3.11 -26.57 -7.15
CA HIS A 631 -4.04 -25.44 -7.11
C HIS A 631 -3.88 -24.53 -8.34
N TYR A 632 -5.00 -24.05 -8.88
CA TYR A 632 -5.05 -23.16 -10.06
C TYR A 632 -4.28 -21.84 -9.84
N GLY A 633 -4.24 -21.36 -8.59
CA GLY A 633 -3.50 -20.14 -8.24
C GLY A 633 -1.98 -20.29 -8.37
N ILE A 634 -1.46 -21.45 -7.96
CA ILE A 634 -0.04 -21.81 -8.12
C ILE A 634 0.27 -22.04 -9.60
N THR A 635 -0.64 -22.68 -10.32
CA THR A 635 -0.55 -22.86 -11.78
C THR A 635 -0.35 -21.50 -12.48
N GLY A 636 -1.16 -20.49 -12.13
CA GLY A 636 -1.02 -19.14 -12.66
C GLY A 636 0.32 -18.49 -12.31
N LEU A 637 0.79 -18.63 -11.06
CA LEU A 637 2.07 -18.07 -10.63
C LEU A 637 3.26 -18.70 -11.35
N PHE A 638 3.29 -20.02 -11.45
CA PHE A 638 4.38 -20.74 -12.11
C PHE A 638 4.37 -20.46 -13.61
N SER A 639 3.19 -20.39 -14.23
CA SER A 639 3.04 -19.92 -15.63
C SER A 639 3.57 -18.50 -15.82
N PHE A 640 3.38 -17.61 -14.85
CA PHE A 640 3.83 -16.23 -14.93
C PHE A 640 5.33 -16.06 -14.64
N TYR A 641 5.91 -16.88 -13.76
CA TYR A 641 7.30 -16.73 -13.32
C TYR A 641 8.30 -17.65 -14.03
N SER A 642 7.86 -18.73 -14.66
CA SER A 642 8.69 -19.51 -15.59
C SER A 642 8.71 -18.84 -16.97
N PRO A 643 9.88 -18.40 -17.47
CA PRO A 643 9.98 -17.79 -18.81
C PRO A 643 9.55 -18.74 -19.93
N LYS A 644 9.89 -20.03 -19.82
CA LYS A 644 9.50 -21.08 -20.77
C LYS A 644 7.98 -21.26 -20.75
N ALA A 645 7.38 -21.41 -19.57
CA ALA A 645 5.93 -21.59 -19.45
C ALA A 645 5.15 -20.37 -19.97
N LYS A 646 5.63 -19.16 -19.67
CA LYS A 646 5.02 -17.92 -20.16
C LYS A 646 5.03 -17.84 -21.69
N ALA A 647 6.14 -18.20 -22.32
CA ALA A 647 6.27 -18.18 -23.78
C ALA A 647 5.35 -19.22 -24.46
N ALA A 648 5.14 -20.37 -23.83
CA ALA A 648 4.35 -21.47 -24.37
C ALA A 648 2.85 -21.40 -24.02
N LEU A 649 2.41 -20.40 -23.25
CA LEU A 649 1.09 -20.36 -22.60
C LEU A 649 -0.09 -20.53 -23.57
N GLN A 650 -0.03 -19.92 -24.76
CA GLN A 650 -1.12 -19.94 -25.75
C GLN A 650 -1.00 -21.07 -26.79
N THR A 651 0.13 -21.76 -26.84
CA THR A 651 0.40 -22.80 -27.86
C THR A 651 0.40 -24.18 -27.24
N GLU A 652 1.23 -24.39 -26.23
CA GLU A 652 1.43 -25.69 -25.60
C GLU A 652 1.80 -25.46 -24.13
N PRO A 653 0.80 -25.30 -23.23
CA PRO A 653 1.05 -24.95 -21.84
C PRO A 653 2.08 -25.90 -21.21
N LEU A 654 2.99 -25.38 -20.38
CA LEU A 654 3.97 -26.20 -19.65
C LEU A 654 3.59 -26.44 -18.19
N VAL A 655 2.65 -25.64 -17.68
CA VAL A 655 2.21 -25.69 -16.29
C VAL A 655 0.69 -25.87 -16.28
N TYR A 656 0.24 -26.92 -15.60
CA TYR A 656 -1.13 -27.37 -15.59
C TYR A 656 -1.65 -27.45 -14.15
N PRO A 657 -2.95 -27.19 -13.92
CA PRO A 657 -3.55 -27.59 -12.67
C PRO A 657 -3.70 -29.11 -12.65
N ALA A 658 -3.63 -29.71 -11.46
CA ALA A 658 -4.01 -31.09 -11.22
C ALA A 658 -5.53 -31.22 -11.49
N GLY A 659 -5.87 -31.52 -12.74
CA GLY A 659 -7.23 -31.41 -13.27
C GLY A 659 -8.25 -32.24 -12.50
N SER A 660 -9.46 -31.69 -12.40
CA SER A 660 -10.67 -32.34 -11.87
C SER A 660 -11.48 -33.00 -12.99
N ASP A 661 -12.29 -34.01 -12.67
CA ASP A 661 -13.28 -34.57 -13.61
C ASP A 661 -14.49 -33.65 -13.77
N GLU A 662 -14.71 -32.78 -12.79
CA GLU A 662 -15.78 -31.78 -12.76
C GLU A 662 -15.21 -30.36 -12.93
N PRO A 663 -16.00 -29.41 -13.47
CA PRO A 663 -15.57 -28.02 -13.58
C PRO A 663 -15.36 -27.39 -12.19
N ASP A 664 -14.10 -27.17 -11.81
CA ASP A 664 -13.73 -26.58 -10.51
C ASP A 664 -12.98 -25.25 -10.63
N ASN A 665 -12.46 -24.94 -11.83
CA ASN A 665 -11.76 -23.71 -12.18
C ASN A 665 -11.81 -23.43 -13.69
N GLN A 666 -11.22 -22.32 -14.13
CA GLN A 666 -11.30 -21.83 -15.52
C GLN A 666 -10.49 -22.68 -16.51
N PHE A 667 -9.36 -23.26 -16.08
CA PHE A 667 -8.52 -24.08 -16.96
C PHE A 667 -9.26 -25.31 -17.48
N TYR A 668 -10.29 -25.80 -16.76
CA TYR A 668 -11.16 -26.89 -17.21
C TYR A 668 -11.81 -26.62 -18.58
N PHE A 669 -12.12 -25.35 -18.88
CA PHE A 669 -12.82 -24.96 -20.11
C PHE A 669 -11.88 -24.70 -21.30
N TRP A 670 -10.57 -24.90 -21.11
CA TRP A 670 -9.56 -24.67 -22.14
C TRP A 670 -8.95 -26.01 -22.56
N PRO A 671 -9.29 -26.54 -23.76
CA PRO A 671 -8.84 -27.86 -24.21
C PRO A 671 -7.32 -28.07 -24.11
N GLU A 672 -6.54 -27.04 -24.40
CA GLU A 672 -5.08 -27.03 -24.31
C GLU A 672 -4.54 -27.27 -22.89
N TYR A 673 -5.35 -27.07 -21.85
CA TYR A 673 -5.01 -27.38 -20.46
C TYR A 673 -5.41 -28.80 -20.03
N ASN A 674 -5.97 -29.62 -20.92
CA ASN A 674 -6.21 -31.03 -20.66
C ASN A 674 -4.92 -31.86 -20.87
N TYR A 675 -4.04 -31.87 -19.86
CA TYR A 675 -2.76 -32.59 -19.96
C TYR A 675 -2.92 -34.10 -20.20
N ARG A 676 -4.03 -34.72 -19.76
CA ARG A 676 -4.28 -36.16 -19.94
C ARG A 676 -4.44 -36.56 -21.40
N GLU A 677 -4.87 -35.63 -22.24
CA GLU A 677 -4.97 -35.86 -23.68
C GLU A 677 -3.67 -35.51 -24.42
N HIS A 678 -3.03 -34.40 -24.03
CA HIS A 678 -1.93 -33.81 -24.80
C HIS A 678 -0.52 -34.25 -24.37
N ARG A 679 -0.37 -34.79 -23.15
CA ARG A 679 0.94 -35.06 -22.51
C ARG A 679 1.16 -36.55 -22.18
N LYS A 680 0.44 -37.47 -22.82
CA LYS A 680 0.63 -38.92 -22.61
C LYS A 680 2.05 -39.35 -22.90
N GLY A 681 2.58 -40.26 -22.09
CA GLY A 681 3.93 -40.77 -22.21
C GLY A 681 5.04 -39.82 -21.71
N GLN A 682 4.68 -38.63 -21.20
CA GLN A 682 5.62 -37.61 -20.72
C GLN A 682 5.78 -37.67 -19.20
N ASN A 683 6.87 -37.09 -18.72
CA ASN A 683 7.16 -36.95 -17.30
C ASN A 683 6.60 -35.62 -16.77
N ALA A 684 6.33 -35.55 -15.48
CA ALA A 684 5.87 -34.34 -14.83
C ALA A 684 6.51 -34.13 -13.45
N ILE A 685 6.61 -32.87 -13.03
CA ILE A 685 6.78 -32.54 -11.61
C ILE A 685 5.40 -32.20 -11.05
N TYR A 686 4.97 -32.91 -10.02
CA TYR A 686 3.79 -32.54 -9.24
C TYR A 686 4.20 -31.68 -8.04
N VAL A 687 3.56 -30.52 -7.87
CA VAL A 687 3.84 -29.55 -6.82
C VAL A 687 2.58 -29.25 -6.03
N THR A 688 2.68 -29.30 -4.70
CA THR A 688 1.59 -28.85 -3.81
C THR A 688 2.09 -27.93 -2.70
N GLU A 689 1.34 -26.85 -2.45
CA GLU A 689 1.55 -26.03 -1.24
C GLU A 689 1.12 -26.81 0.01
N ILE A 690 1.97 -26.79 1.03
CA ILE A 690 1.72 -27.38 2.33
C ILE A 690 1.72 -26.31 3.42
N ASP A 691 1.10 -26.64 4.55
CA ASP A 691 0.95 -25.68 5.64
C ASP A 691 2.33 -25.29 6.19
N LEU A 692 2.48 -24.02 6.54
CA LEU A 692 3.66 -23.56 7.28
C LEU A 692 3.63 -24.10 8.71
N TYR A 693 4.78 -23.98 9.38
CA TYR A 693 4.91 -24.27 10.80
C TYR A 693 3.81 -23.59 11.63
N ARG A 694 3.18 -24.37 12.52
CA ARG A 694 2.32 -23.81 13.56
C ARG A 694 3.23 -23.21 14.62
N ILE A 695 3.06 -21.91 14.86
CA ILE A 695 3.73 -21.20 15.95
C ILE A 695 2.84 -21.19 17.19
N ASP A 696 3.46 -20.99 18.35
CA ASP A 696 2.77 -20.92 19.63
C ASP A 696 1.57 -19.94 19.65
N ASN A 697 0.54 -20.23 20.43
CA ASN A 697 -0.60 -19.31 20.57
C ASN A 697 -0.20 -17.96 21.19
N ASP A 698 0.80 -17.97 22.07
CA ASP A 698 1.40 -16.81 22.72
C ASP A 698 2.60 -16.23 21.93
N TRP A 699 2.73 -16.58 20.64
CA TRP A 699 3.87 -16.17 19.80
C TRP A 699 4.17 -14.69 19.86
N LEU A 700 3.14 -13.83 19.92
CA LEU A 700 3.33 -12.38 19.93
C LEU A 700 4.10 -11.93 21.18
N TRP A 701 3.76 -12.49 22.34
CA TRP A 701 4.41 -12.15 23.60
C TRP A 701 5.83 -12.71 23.67
N LYS A 702 6.03 -13.95 23.23
CA LYS A 702 7.37 -14.55 23.12
C LYS A 702 8.27 -13.78 22.15
N TRP A 703 7.73 -13.40 20.99
CA TRP A 703 8.43 -12.61 19.99
C TRP A 703 8.80 -11.21 20.53
N LEU A 704 7.87 -10.53 21.21
CA LEU A 704 8.16 -9.24 21.87
C LEU A 704 9.23 -9.39 22.98
N ALA A 705 9.27 -10.54 23.65
CA ALA A 705 10.28 -10.87 24.66
C ALA A 705 11.59 -11.42 24.08
N HIS A 706 11.77 -11.39 22.75
CA HIS A 706 12.94 -11.92 22.04
C HIS A 706 13.20 -13.42 22.29
N GLN A 707 12.19 -14.18 22.69
CA GLN A 707 12.27 -15.61 22.95
C GLN A 707 12.15 -16.41 21.64
N SER A 708 12.73 -17.61 21.63
CA SER A 708 12.55 -18.54 20.51
C SER A 708 11.08 -18.95 20.39
N LEU A 709 10.56 -18.94 19.16
CA LEU A 709 9.24 -19.45 18.86
C LEU A 709 9.33 -20.95 18.58
N ASN A 710 8.54 -21.74 19.28
CA ASN A 710 8.39 -23.14 18.91
C ASN A 710 7.61 -23.24 17.62
N ARG A 711 8.15 -24.01 16.67
CA ARG A 711 7.58 -24.25 15.36
C ARG A 711 7.25 -25.73 15.25
N THR A 712 5.97 -26.06 15.31
CA THR A 712 5.51 -27.43 15.10
C THR A 712 5.32 -27.67 13.61
N ARG A 713 6.03 -28.65 13.06
CA ARG A 713 5.86 -29.06 11.66
C ARG A 713 4.46 -29.67 11.50
N PRO A 714 3.63 -29.19 10.57
CA PRO A 714 2.40 -29.88 10.23
C PRO A 714 2.72 -31.25 9.60
N PRO A 715 1.78 -32.20 9.63
CA PRO A 715 1.97 -33.48 8.95
C PRO A 715 2.22 -33.25 7.46
N SER A 716 3.10 -34.07 6.87
CA SER A 716 3.33 -34.03 5.42
C SER A 716 2.03 -34.36 4.69
N LYS A 717 1.76 -33.65 3.59
CA LYS A 717 0.65 -34.03 2.70
C LYS A 717 1.17 -35.13 1.77
N PRO A 718 0.57 -36.34 1.77
CA PRO A 718 0.94 -37.37 0.81
C PRO A 718 0.53 -36.95 -0.60
N LEU A 719 1.17 -37.56 -1.60
CA LEU A 719 0.76 -37.44 -2.99
C LEU A 719 -0.71 -37.90 -3.13
N PRO A 720 -1.59 -37.13 -3.82
CA PRO A 720 -2.95 -37.57 -4.03
C PRO A 720 -2.99 -38.94 -4.75
N PRO A 721 -3.79 -39.92 -4.28
CA PRO A 721 -3.85 -41.26 -4.88
C PRO A 721 -4.16 -41.22 -6.37
N ARG A 722 -5.00 -40.28 -6.80
CA ARG A 722 -5.32 -40.02 -8.20
C ARG A 722 -4.06 -39.74 -9.03
N ILE A 723 -3.22 -38.81 -8.58
CA ILE A 723 -1.97 -38.47 -9.28
C ILE A 723 -1.02 -39.67 -9.28
N ALA A 724 -0.92 -40.40 -8.17
CA ALA A 724 -0.11 -41.62 -8.11
C ALA A 724 -0.55 -42.69 -9.13
N GLN A 725 -1.85 -42.79 -9.41
CA GLN A 725 -2.42 -43.77 -10.34
C GLN A 725 -2.26 -43.36 -11.81
N GLU A 726 -2.23 -42.07 -12.11
CA GLU A 726 -2.11 -41.53 -13.48
C GLU A 726 -0.71 -41.75 -14.10
N PHE A 727 0.32 -41.97 -13.28
CA PHE A 727 1.70 -42.19 -13.72
C PHE A 727 2.15 -43.64 -13.46
N GLU A 728 3.13 -44.13 -14.22
CA GLU A 728 3.69 -45.47 -14.02
C GLU A 728 4.47 -45.58 -12.71
N SER A 729 5.24 -44.54 -12.38
CA SER A 729 5.97 -44.46 -11.12
C SER A 729 6.10 -43.02 -10.66
N VAL A 730 6.27 -42.83 -9.35
CA VAL A 730 6.47 -41.51 -8.75
C VAL A 730 7.58 -41.58 -7.72
N THR A 731 8.45 -40.58 -7.69
CA THR A 731 9.54 -40.42 -6.73
C THR A 731 9.31 -39.14 -5.92
N ASP A 732 9.42 -39.25 -4.60
CA ASP A 732 9.34 -38.11 -3.69
C ASP A 732 10.64 -37.29 -3.77
N LEU A 733 10.52 -35.99 -4.08
CA LEU A 733 11.64 -35.05 -4.13
C LEU A 733 11.80 -34.26 -2.83
N GLY A 734 10.85 -34.37 -1.90
CA GLY A 734 10.87 -33.76 -0.59
C GLY A 734 10.16 -32.42 -0.48
N GLU A 735 10.19 -31.88 0.74
CA GLU A 735 9.61 -30.58 1.08
C GLU A 735 10.66 -29.47 0.97
N HIS A 736 10.26 -28.35 0.37
CA HIS A 736 11.12 -27.18 0.14
C HIS A 736 10.52 -25.94 0.79
N ASP A 737 11.36 -25.21 1.55
CA ASP A 737 11.02 -23.94 2.17
C ASP A 737 11.47 -22.77 1.31
N PHE A 738 10.54 -21.88 0.96
CA PHE A 738 10.83 -20.66 0.22
C PHE A 738 10.95 -19.48 1.18
N MET A 739 12.13 -18.89 1.22
CA MET A 739 12.55 -17.98 2.27
C MET A 739 13.10 -16.67 1.72
N ILE A 740 12.80 -15.57 2.41
CA ILE A 740 13.51 -14.30 2.19
C ILE A 740 14.33 -13.99 3.43
N GLY A 741 15.65 -14.07 3.30
CA GLY A 741 16.55 -14.09 4.45
C GLY A 741 16.34 -15.38 5.26
N ASN A 742 16.04 -15.25 6.55
CA ASN A 742 15.82 -16.39 7.46
C ASN A 742 14.34 -16.69 7.73
N ARG A 743 13.42 -16.15 6.91
CA ARG A 743 11.97 -16.27 7.12
C ARG A 743 11.32 -17.10 6.04
N VAL A 744 10.60 -18.14 6.45
CA VAL A 744 9.80 -19.00 5.55
C VAL A 744 8.47 -18.34 5.24
N PHE A 745 8.19 -18.14 3.95
CA PHE A 745 6.95 -17.53 3.44
C PHE A 745 6.00 -18.57 2.86
N HIS A 746 6.54 -19.60 2.21
CA HIS A 746 5.79 -20.69 1.62
C HIS A 746 6.58 -21.99 1.75
N ARG A 747 5.85 -23.11 1.69
CA ARG A 747 6.41 -24.43 1.63
C ARG A 747 5.69 -25.25 0.60
N GLU A 748 6.45 -25.99 -0.19
CA GLU A 748 5.90 -26.89 -1.19
C GLU A 748 6.48 -28.29 -1.02
N HIS A 749 5.72 -29.28 -1.45
CA HIS A 749 6.17 -30.66 -1.56
C HIS A 749 6.15 -31.02 -3.05
N MET A 750 7.24 -31.61 -3.54
CA MET A 750 7.42 -31.94 -4.95
C MET A 750 7.60 -33.45 -5.15
N TRP A 751 7.08 -33.95 -6.27
CA TRP A 751 7.26 -35.33 -6.71
C TRP A 751 7.61 -35.37 -8.20
N ALA A 752 8.56 -36.23 -8.57
CA ALA A 752 8.84 -36.59 -9.95
C ALA A 752 7.92 -37.72 -10.38
N CYS A 753 7.03 -37.45 -11.32
CA CYS A 753 6.06 -38.39 -11.87
C CYS A 753 6.52 -38.83 -13.26
N TYR A 754 6.64 -40.14 -13.47
CA TYR A 754 7.21 -40.70 -14.70
C TYR A 754 6.15 -41.39 -15.52
N ASN A 755 6.17 -41.10 -16.82
CA ASN A 755 5.36 -41.74 -17.87
C ASN A 755 3.84 -41.67 -17.57
N LEU A 756 3.21 -40.54 -17.93
CA LEU A 756 1.75 -40.39 -17.85
C LEU A 756 1.04 -41.45 -18.72
N LYS A 757 0.11 -42.21 -18.11
CA LYS A 757 -0.59 -43.34 -18.74
C LYS A 757 -1.60 -42.96 -19.82
#